data_AF-A0AA38TLA9-F1
#
_entry.id   AF-A0AA38TLA9-F1
#
_cell.length_a   1.000
_cell.length_b   1.000
_cell.length_c   1.000
_cell.angle_alpha   90.00
_cell.angle_beta   90.00
_cell.angle_gamma   90.00
#
_symmetry.space_group_name_H-M   'P 1'
#
loop_
_entity.id
_entity.type
_entity.pdbx_description
1 polymer ?
#
loop_
_entity_poly.entity_id
_entity_poly.type
_entity_poly.pdbx_seq_one_letter_code
_entity_poly.pdbx_strand_id
1 'polypeptide(L)'
;MDQIVGSRFMGSSPTLAVWLTYYTERGIDSAKTTQQEAKKEPKDKNVSTEIETKGKGATSGEIETEVEHTISIRTQGEDTLSTYAKTKEEEEEMKEKNERNKKLHKATMEGNWRDAKYILRRHEGCLKEPINPDRNTVLHLAVEMGHDHFVKSLLDYLKNEQVKEVVEIKNLYGSTALHVAAIVGNRYAAELLVGKHKELLTIQDDEGQDPLLKAYSNMQFDTFTYLLKAANDKSKTKQAISQSPEEIKRGVDLLVNAISAKQYSTALELVETFPKFAVENVYVLMEIARTFPSGLNEWETFIYPFVDIYPIDLGNILSPIIFLVVTDRVPLIIFMWIRGMTRVLVSTVYFLLYMIHFPLWKVATRLVGGIMRIEKKKQEWEEAKKILKLVCDEVDKLESSGTRHLYYDGPTFEAASRNAYPVVNEILNRWPEAIKSKDKSGYDIIQLAVIHRSEKIYNRIYQIGEHKSHYRMIEDSSGNNILHLAGGLAPSHELNRRTGAALQLQRELQWREELKKVVLSTYITKENIFKETPDMVFSREHKDLVKEGQNWMKTTAESCSITAALIITIVFAAAITVPGGSNQEKGIPLFIQDIAFTIFAVSDAISLFTSSTSLLVFLSILTSRFAEQDFLVSLPKRLLIGLCSLFISTTAMMVAFSATLFVVFCDKKPWMLAPICVSACLPIVLFLTLQLPLIVDLYLSTYVPIFGKKSNSQLARLIGIDYIEDLFDKLGNS
;
A
#
# COMPACT_ATOMS: atom_id res chain seq x y z
N MET A 1 29.77 11.36 21.17
CA MET A 1 29.45 12.76 21.54
C MET A 1 27.96 12.96 21.29
N ASP A 2 27.09 12.18 21.92
CA ASP A 2 26.80 12.01 23.38
C ASP A 2 25.66 12.98 23.76
N GLN A 3 24.59 12.60 24.46
CA GLN A 3 24.27 11.31 25.10
C GLN A 3 22.74 11.07 25.16
N ILE A 4 22.33 9.86 25.56
CA ILE A 4 20.93 9.38 25.60
C ILE A 4 20.30 9.61 26.98
N VAL A 5 19.06 10.14 27.01
CA VAL A 5 18.02 9.82 28.03
C VAL A 5 16.67 9.82 27.31
N GLY A 6 15.72 8.95 27.68
CA GLY A 6 14.44 8.87 26.96
C GLY A 6 13.22 8.41 27.77
N SER A 7 12.05 8.57 27.15
CA SER A 7 10.72 8.03 27.50
C SER A 7 9.90 8.04 26.20
N ARG A 8 9.49 6.93 25.54
CA ARG A 8 8.57 5.80 25.85
C ARG A 8 7.06 6.14 25.79
N PHE A 9 6.43 5.69 24.67
CA PHE A 9 4.98 5.56 24.39
C PHE A 9 4.17 6.88 24.26
N MET A 10 3.17 7.05 23.38
CA MET A 10 2.62 6.31 22.20
C MET A 10 2.46 7.36 21.06
N GLY A 11 2.38 7.07 19.76
CA GLY A 11 1.68 5.97 19.10
C GLY A 11 0.43 6.50 18.36
N SER A 12 0.59 7.49 17.49
CA SER A 12 -0.50 8.07 16.67
C SER A 12 -0.13 8.07 15.18
N SER A 13 -1.06 7.63 14.34
CA SER A 13 -0.90 7.53 12.88
C SER A 13 -0.79 8.91 12.21
N PRO A 14 0.05 9.11 11.17
CA PRO A 14 0.20 10.39 10.49
C PRO A 14 -0.92 10.64 9.46
N THR A 15 -2.15 10.89 9.93
CA THR A 15 -3.30 11.23 9.07
C THR A 15 -3.92 12.61 9.35
N LEU A 16 -3.60 13.26 10.47
CA LEU A 16 -4.14 14.58 10.84
C LEU A 16 -3.45 15.78 10.14
N ALA A 17 -2.33 15.58 9.46
CA ALA A 17 -1.53 16.68 8.88
C ALA A 17 -2.04 17.21 7.52
N VAL A 18 -3.12 16.66 6.95
CA VAL A 18 -3.62 17.01 5.60
C VAL A 18 -4.86 17.92 5.63
N TRP A 19 -5.56 18.02 6.77
CA TRP A 19 -6.88 18.65 6.83
C TRP A 19 -6.88 20.17 7.04
N LEU A 20 -5.76 20.75 7.51
CA LEU A 20 -5.69 22.17 7.92
C LEU A 20 -5.15 23.15 6.87
N THR A 21 -4.70 22.67 5.70
CA THR A 21 -4.15 23.53 4.63
C THR A 21 -5.10 23.78 3.46
N TYR A 22 -6.27 23.12 3.41
CA TYR A 22 -7.10 23.08 2.19
C TYR A 22 -8.31 24.04 2.16
N TYR A 23 -8.59 24.78 3.24
CA TYR A 23 -9.82 25.59 3.36
C TYR A 23 -9.62 27.09 3.59
N THR A 24 -8.38 27.61 3.58
CA THR A 24 -8.08 29.03 3.82
C THR A 24 -7.75 29.86 2.58
N GLU A 25 -7.90 29.32 1.37
CA GLU A 25 -7.67 30.05 0.11
C GLU A 25 -8.95 30.31 -0.69
N ARG A 26 -9.84 31.17 -0.14
CA ARG A 26 -10.70 32.07 -0.94
C ARG A 26 -11.42 33.10 -0.06
N GLY A 27 -10.98 34.34 -0.13
CA GLY A 27 -11.73 35.49 0.40
C GLY A 27 -10.91 36.43 1.28
N ILE A 28 -10.12 37.30 0.66
CA ILE A 28 -10.26 38.77 0.72
C ILE A 28 -9.14 39.35 -0.15
N ASP A 29 -9.53 39.96 -1.27
CA ASP A 29 -8.65 40.72 -2.13
C ASP A 29 -9.32 42.08 -2.36
N SER A 30 -8.92 43.11 -1.60
CA SER A 30 -9.27 44.52 -1.81
C SER A 30 -8.59 45.43 -0.80
N ALA A 31 -7.42 45.99 -1.15
CA ALA A 31 -7.06 47.42 -1.01
C ALA A 31 -5.53 47.61 -1.06
N LYS A 32 -5.02 48.04 -2.22
CA LYS A 32 -3.67 48.60 -2.36
C LYS A 32 -3.70 50.07 -1.96
N THR A 33 -2.75 50.54 -1.13
CA THR A 33 -2.02 51.80 -1.42
C THR A 33 -0.70 51.93 -0.64
N THR A 34 0.31 52.51 -1.32
CA THR A 34 1.48 53.26 -0.79
C THR A 34 2.44 52.52 0.16
N GLN A 35 3.58 51.96 -0.29
CA GLN A 35 4.88 52.60 -0.64
C GLN A 35 5.76 53.12 0.52
N GLN A 36 7.08 52.93 0.30
CA GLN A 36 8.26 53.60 0.87
C GLN A 36 8.95 53.10 2.16
N GLU A 37 10.08 52.42 1.92
CA GLU A 37 11.46 52.81 2.32
C GLU A 37 11.93 52.83 3.80
N ALA A 38 12.89 51.94 4.05
CA ALA A 38 14.24 52.22 4.55
C ALA A 38 14.56 52.36 6.07
N LYS A 39 15.55 51.52 6.45
CA LYS A 39 16.74 51.78 7.30
C LYS A 39 16.60 52.11 8.80
N LYS A 40 17.32 51.25 9.55
CA LYS A 40 18.24 51.52 10.69
C LYS A 40 17.67 51.84 12.08
N GLU A 41 18.21 51.09 13.05
CA GLU A 41 18.64 51.44 14.42
C GLU A 41 17.75 52.34 15.31
N PRO A 42 17.72 52.01 16.61
CA PRO A 42 18.01 53.07 17.59
C PRO A 42 18.99 52.67 18.70
N LYS A 43 19.61 53.70 19.28
CA LYS A 43 20.39 53.69 20.53
C LYS A 43 19.79 54.72 21.51
N ASP A 44 20.17 54.56 22.78
CA ASP A 44 19.97 55.46 23.93
C ASP A 44 18.51 55.53 24.47
N LYS A 45 18.24 55.13 25.73
CA LYS A 45 18.54 55.74 27.06
C LYS A 45 17.63 56.96 27.36
N ASN A 46 17.11 57.18 28.58
CA ASN A 46 17.39 56.57 29.90
C ASN A 46 16.31 56.91 30.96
N VAL A 47 16.27 56.14 32.07
CA VAL A 47 15.88 56.57 33.47
C VAL A 47 14.39 56.90 33.72
N SER A 48 13.71 56.57 34.85
CA SER A 48 14.05 55.94 36.16
C SER A 48 13.07 54.77 36.47
N THR A 49 12.97 54.08 37.62
CA THR A 49 13.66 53.99 38.95
C THR A 49 13.49 52.51 39.42
N GLU A 50 14.47 51.84 40.03
CA GLU A 50 14.79 51.72 41.49
C GLU A 50 13.71 51.10 42.41
N ILE A 51 13.98 50.16 43.33
CA ILE A 51 15.14 49.28 43.68
C ILE A 51 14.55 48.15 44.59
N GLU A 52 14.79 46.84 44.40
CA GLU A 52 15.80 45.99 45.08
C GLU A 52 15.95 46.16 46.63
N THR A 53 16.35 45.21 47.49
CA THR A 53 16.55 43.74 47.46
C THR A 53 16.56 43.16 48.90
N LYS A 54 16.55 41.81 48.99
CA LYS A 54 16.81 40.90 50.13
C LYS A 54 17.71 41.38 51.29
N GLY A 55 17.42 40.92 52.51
CA GLY A 55 18.38 40.77 53.63
C GLY A 55 17.83 39.97 54.82
N LYS A 56 18.62 39.05 55.42
CA LYS A 56 18.28 38.25 56.63
C LYS A 56 19.00 38.78 57.87
N GLY A 57 18.44 38.61 59.07
CA GLY A 57 19.10 38.82 60.36
C GLY A 57 18.16 38.53 61.55
N ALA A 58 18.68 38.21 62.74
CA ALA A 58 17.87 37.66 63.85
C ALA A 58 18.25 38.19 65.27
N THR A 59 17.44 37.77 66.26
CA THR A 59 17.69 37.64 67.72
C THR A 59 17.63 38.83 68.71
N SER A 60 16.56 38.79 69.55
CA SER A 60 16.49 38.72 71.04
C SER A 60 16.60 39.93 72.01
N GLY A 61 15.62 39.99 72.94
CA GLY A 61 15.68 40.50 74.33
C GLY A 61 15.24 41.96 74.55
N GLU A 62 14.52 42.39 75.61
CA GLU A 62 13.73 41.83 76.75
C GLU A 62 12.61 42.90 77.06
N ILE A 63 11.52 42.75 77.84
CA ILE A 63 11.36 42.58 79.32
C ILE A 63 9.83 42.39 79.65
N GLU A 64 9.54 41.58 80.69
CA GLU A 64 8.37 41.47 81.63
C GLU A 64 6.98 42.07 81.28
N THR A 65 5.84 41.38 81.51
CA THR A 65 5.27 40.90 82.81
C THR A 65 4.23 39.76 82.55
N GLU A 66 4.22 38.63 83.29
CA GLU A 66 3.38 38.31 84.48
C GLU A 66 1.83 38.24 84.17
N VAL A 67 1.00 37.23 84.54
CA VAL A 67 0.92 36.23 85.63
C VAL A 67 0.12 34.95 85.20
N GLU A 68 0.46 33.78 85.79
CA GLU A 68 -0.27 32.49 86.02
C GLU A 68 -1.47 32.00 85.15
N HIS A 69 -1.43 30.72 84.73
CA HIS A 69 -2.08 29.63 85.49
C HIS A 69 -1.61 28.21 85.13
N THR A 70 -1.68 27.30 86.10
CA THR A 70 -1.07 25.96 86.09
C THR A 70 -2.01 24.80 85.71
N ILE A 71 -1.45 23.87 84.92
CA ILE A 71 -1.60 22.39 84.92
C ILE A 71 -2.90 21.77 85.48
N SER A 72 -3.57 20.98 84.63
CA SER A 72 -4.32 19.79 85.06
C SER A 72 -4.25 18.70 83.98
N ILE A 73 -3.43 17.66 84.19
CA ILE A 73 -3.40 16.46 83.33
C ILE A 73 -4.23 15.35 84.00
N ARG A 74 -5.42 15.08 83.45
CA ARG A 74 -6.04 13.74 83.42
C ARG A 74 -7.16 13.74 82.37
N THR A 75 -7.46 12.55 81.81
CA THR A 75 -8.56 12.26 80.85
C THR A 75 -8.50 12.83 79.42
N GLN A 76 -7.35 12.82 78.74
CA GLN A 76 -7.27 12.93 77.26
C GLN A 76 -6.34 11.90 76.57
N GLY A 77 -5.89 10.88 77.31
CA GLY A 77 -5.01 9.82 76.77
C GLY A 77 -5.71 8.79 75.88
N GLU A 78 -7.05 8.71 75.90
CA GLU A 78 -7.80 7.66 75.18
C GLU A 78 -8.41 8.16 73.86
N ASP A 79 -8.93 9.40 73.80
CA ASP A 79 -9.46 9.98 72.55
C ASP A 79 -8.39 10.33 71.51
N THR A 80 -7.19 10.73 71.96
CA THR A 80 -6.07 11.02 71.06
C THR A 80 -5.53 9.75 70.39
N LEU A 81 -5.45 8.64 71.14
CA LEU A 81 -5.13 7.31 70.60
C LEU A 81 -6.24 6.76 69.68
N SER A 82 -7.52 6.94 70.04
CA SER A 82 -8.67 6.60 69.18
C SER A 82 -8.63 7.32 67.83
N THR A 83 -8.32 8.62 67.83
CA THR A 83 -8.26 9.44 66.61
C THR A 83 -7.03 9.12 65.76
N TYR A 84 -5.88 8.85 66.39
CA TYR A 84 -4.62 8.50 65.72
C TYR A 84 -4.58 7.05 65.21
N ALA A 85 -5.35 6.14 65.83
CA ALA A 85 -5.56 4.79 65.32
C ALA A 85 -6.45 4.80 64.07
N LYS A 86 -7.57 5.54 64.09
CA LYS A 86 -8.47 5.68 62.93
C LYS A 86 -7.77 6.24 61.71
N THR A 87 -6.98 7.31 61.83
CA THR A 87 -6.23 7.85 60.68
C THR A 87 -5.18 6.87 60.14
N LYS A 88 -4.61 6.01 60.99
CA LYS A 88 -3.72 4.92 60.53
C LYS A 88 -4.46 3.80 59.80
N GLU A 89 -5.62 3.39 60.31
CA GLU A 89 -6.47 2.38 59.65
C GLU A 89 -6.98 2.90 58.30
N GLU A 90 -7.38 4.18 58.21
CA GLU A 90 -7.76 4.85 56.97
C GLU A 90 -6.59 4.97 55.97
N GLU A 91 -5.36 5.26 56.43
CA GLU A 91 -4.16 5.27 55.59
C GLU A 91 -3.79 3.86 55.08
N GLU A 92 -3.90 2.83 55.91
CA GLU A 92 -3.63 1.43 55.51
C GLU A 92 -4.70 0.90 54.55
N GLU A 93 -5.98 1.18 54.77
CA GLU A 93 -7.07 0.82 53.86
C GLU A 93 -6.92 1.55 52.50
N MET A 94 -6.58 2.84 52.51
CA MET A 94 -6.28 3.61 51.29
C MET A 94 -5.10 3.02 50.52
N LYS A 95 -4.06 2.55 51.23
CA LYS A 95 -2.87 1.93 50.64
C LYS A 95 -3.17 0.55 50.05
N GLU A 96 -3.96 -0.28 50.73
CA GLU A 96 -4.42 -1.58 50.22
C GLU A 96 -5.33 -1.40 49.00
N LYS A 97 -6.27 -0.46 49.05
CA LYS A 97 -7.13 -0.08 47.91
C LYS A 97 -6.33 0.38 46.70
N ASN A 98 -5.31 1.23 46.90
CA ASN A 98 -4.44 1.67 45.81
C ASN A 98 -3.64 0.51 45.20
N GLU A 99 -3.12 -0.41 46.01
CA GLU A 99 -2.36 -1.57 45.53
C GLU A 99 -3.27 -2.60 44.82
N ARG A 100 -4.50 -2.79 45.31
CA ARG A 100 -5.56 -3.56 44.65
C ARG A 100 -5.92 -2.98 43.28
N ASN A 101 -6.14 -1.67 43.19
CA ASN A 101 -6.54 -1.02 41.94
C ASN A 101 -5.39 -1.03 40.91
N LYS A 102 -4.13 -0.92 41.33
CA LYS A 102 -2.96 -1.17 40.45
C LYS A 102 -2.93 -2.59 39.89
N LYS A 103 -3.22 -3.61 40.71
CA LYS A 103 -3.26 -5.02 40.27
C LYS A 103 -4.42 -5.27 39.30
N LEU A 104 -5.60 -4.70 39.57
CA LEU A 104 -6.75 -4.79 38.67
C LEU A 104 -6.50 -4.04 37.35
N HIS A 105 -5.92 -2.84 37.40
CA HIS A 105 -5.46 -2.09 36.23
C HIS A 105 -4.51 -2.93 35.38
N LYS A 106 -3.46 -3.49 35.98
CA LYS A 106 -2.50 -4.36 35.26
C LYS A 106 -3.19 -5.56 34.60
N ALA A 107 -4.01 -6.31 35.34
CA ALA A 107 -4.73 -7.46 34.81
C ALA A 107 -5.68 -7.09 33.66
N THR A 108 -6.26 -5.88 33.69
CA THR A 108 -7.14 -5.36 32.63
C THR A 108 -6.34 -4.96 31.39
N MET A 109 -5.22 -4.25 31.56
CA MET A 109 -4.29 -3.92 30.45
C MET A 109 -3.76 -5.17 29.75
N GLU A 110 -3.45 -6.23 30.50
CA GLU A 110 -2.95 -7.51 29.99
C GLU A 110 -4.07 -8.43 29.44
N GLY A 111 -5.34 -8.03 29.50
CA GLY A 111 -6.48 -8.85 29.06
C GLY A 111 -6.74 -10.10 29.90
N ASN A 112 -6.11 -10.20 31.07
CA ASN A 112 -6.15 -11.39 31.93
C ASN A 112 -7.40 -11.41 32.80
N TRP A 113 -8.49 -11.91 32.22
CA TRP A 113 -9.78 -12.06 32.90
C TRP A 113 -9.71 -12.93 34.17
N ARG A 114 -8.81 -13.92 34.24
CA ARG A 114 -8.74 -14.83 35.41
C ARG A 114 -8.29 -14.07 36.67
N ASP A 115 -7.26 -13.26 36.53
CA ASP A 115 -6.71 -12.48 37.64
C ASP A 115 -7.62 -11.32 38.02
N ALA A 116 -8.23 -10.65 37.03
CA ALA A 116 -9.26 -9.65 37.28
C ALA A 116 -10.46 -10.24 38.04
N LYS A 117 -10.99 -11.40 37.59
CA LYS A 117 -12.11 -12.10 38.25
C LYS A 117 -11.76 -12.53 39.69
N TYR A 118 -10.52 -12.92 39.97
CA TYR A 118 -10.07 -13.26 41.33
C TYR A 118 -10.13 -12.06 42.29
N ILE A 119 -9.81 -10.86 41.80
CA ILE A 119 -9.90 -9.60 42.55
C ILE A 119 -11.37 -9.18 42.70
N LEU A 120 -12.13 -9.12 41.61
CA LEU A 120 -13.54 -8.70 41.58
C LEU A 120 -14.45 -9.59 42.44
N ARG A 121 -14.13 -10.89 42.58
CA ARG A 121 -14.85 -11.81 43.48
C ARG A 121 -14.66 -11.49 44.97
N ARG A 122 -13.54 -10.86 45.36
CA ARG A 122 -13.30 -10.45 46.76
C ARG A 122 -13.79 -9.04 47.06
N HIS A 123 -13.82 -8.18 46.04
CA HIS A 123 -14.19 -6.78 46.17
C HIS A 123 -15.13 -6.39 45.02
N GLU A 124 -16.42 -6.74 45.11
CA GLU A 124 -17.41 -6.41 44.06
C GLU A 124 -17.48 -4.88 43.81
N GLY A 125 -17.21 -4.05 44.82
CA GLY A 125 -17.17 -2.58 44.69
C GLY A 125 -16.20 -2.08 43.62
N CYS A 126 -15.10 -2.81 43.34
CA CYS A 126 -14.12 -2.43 42.31
C CYS A 126 -14.66 -2.42 40.88
N LEU A 127 -15.85 -3.00 40.64
CA LEU A 127 -16.56 -2.84 39.37
C LEU A 127 -16.89 -1.38 39.05
N LYS A 128 -17.11 -0.57 40.09
CA LYS A 128 -17.50 0.85 40.00
C LYS A 128 -16.37 1.83 40.30
N GLU A 129 -15.25 1.35 40.85
CA GLU A 129 -14.13 2.21 41.23
C GLU A 129 -13.28 2.62 39.99
N PRO A 130 -12.77 3.86 39.96
CA PRO A 130 -11.74 4.22 38.99
C PRO A 130 -10.44 3.46 39.29
N ILE A 131 -9.81 2.95 38.24
CA ILE A 131 -8.54 2.19 38.34
C ILE A 131 -7.36 2.88 37.63
N ASN A 132 -7.60 4.03 36.98
CA ASN A 132 -6.57 4.89 36.40
C ASN A 132 -6.84 6.39 36.71
N PRO A 133 -5.91 7.32 36.36
CA PRO A 133 -6.09 8.76 36.57
C PRO A 133 -7.28 9.37 35.82
N ASP A 134 -7.60 8.88 34.62
CA ASP A 134 -8.72 9.33 33.79
C ASP A 134 -10.09 8.86 34.30
N ARG A 135 -10.11 8.28 35.50
CA ARG A 135 -11.28 7.69 36.17
C ARG A 135 -11.97 6.58 35.38
N ASN A 136 -11.27 5.94 34.44
CA ASN A 136 -11.74 4.74 33.76
C ASN A 136 -11.93 3.61 34.78
N THR A 137 -13.07 2.92 34.69
CA THR A 137 -13.31 1.66 35.43
C THR A 137 -12.69 0.47 34.69
N VAL A 138 -12.75 -0.71 35.30
CA VAL A 138 -12.37 -1.99 34.67
C VAL A 138 -13.07 -2.23 33.33
N LEU A 139 -14.32 -1.76 33.16
CA LEU A 139 -15.06 -1.91 31.91
C LEU A 139 -14.53 -0.94 30.82
N HIS A 140 -14.25 0.31 31.18
CA HIS A 140 -13.71 1.30 30.24
C HIS A 140 -12.37 0.85 29.66
N LEU A 141 -11.41 0.46 30.52
CA LEU A 141 -10.09 0.00 30.05
C LEU A 141 -10.16 -1.31 29.25
N ALA A 142 -11.03 -2.25 29.63
CA ALA A 142 -11.18 -3.50 28.86
C ALA A 142 -11.68 -3.25 27.44
N VAL A 143 -12.58 -2.27 27.26
CA VAL A 143 -13.07 -1.83 25.94
C VAL A 143 -12.00 -1.07 25.17
N GLU A 144 -11.32 -0.11 25.83
CA GLU A 144 -10.26 0.72 25.26
C GLU A 144 -9.11 -0.12 24.68
N MET A 145 -8.72 -1.17 25.41
CA MET A 145 -7.63 -2.07 25.03
C MET A 145 -8.05 -3.18 24.04
N GLY A 146 -9.32 -3.22 23.60
CA GLY A 146 -9.81 -4.23 22.64
C GLY A 146 -9.94 -5.64 23.21
N HIS A 147 -10.05 -5.82 24.53
CA HIS A 147 -10.09 -7.13 25.17
C HIS A 147 -11.49 -7.75 25.15
N ASP A 148 -12.01 -8.02 23.96
CA ASP A 148 -13.39 -8.43 23.70
C ASP A 148 -13.88 -9.63 24.52
N HIS A 149 -13.05 -10.66 24.68
CA HIS A 149 -13.37 -11.80 25.54
C HIS A 149 -13.47 -11.40 27.03
N PHE A 150 -12.63 -10.48 27.49
CA PHE A 150 -12.67 -9.93 28.84
C PHE A 150 -13.95 -9.12 29.04
N VAL A 151 -14.28 -8.21 28.09
CA VAL A 151 -15.51 -7.41 28.11
C VAL A 151 -16.74 -8.31 28.18
N LYS A 152 -16.84 -9.33 27.32
CA LYS A 152 -17.93 -10.32 27.36
C LYS A 152 -18.00 -11.03 28.71
N SER A 153 -16.87 -11.55 29.19
CA SER A 153 -16.83 -12.30 30.45
C SER A 153 -17.17 -11.45 31.68
N LEU A 154 -16.85 -10.16 31.64
CA LEU A 154 -17.22 -9.16 32.65
C LEU A 154 -18.72 -8.88 32.60
N LEU A 155 -19.29 -8.62 31.42
CA LEU A 155 -20.72 -8.37 31.25
C LEU A 155 -21.61 -9.60 31.53
N ASP A 156 -21.05 -10.81 31.44
CA ASP A 156 -21.70 -12.07 31.85
C ASP A 156 -21.47 -12.43 33.34
N TYR A 157 -20.54 -11.75 34.01
CA TYR A 157 -20.33 -11.85 35.47
C TYR A 157 -21.26 -10.92 36.26
N LEU A 158 -21.70 -9.81 35.67
CA LEU A 158 -22.63 -8.87 36.29
C LEU A 158 -24.03 -9.48 36.45
N LYS A 159 -24.63 -9.32 37.63
CA LYS A 159 -26.05 -9.63 37.87
C LYS A 159 -26.92 -8.57 37.15
N ASN A 160 -28.09 -8.95 36.64
CA ASN A 160 -28.96 -8.05 35.84
C ASN A 160 -29.21 -6.68 36.50
N GLU A 161 -29.40 -6.63 37.82
CA GLU A 161 -29.58 -5.40 38.61
C GLU A 161 -28.32 -4.51 38.63
N GLN A 162 -27.13 -5.11 38.67
CA GLN A 162 -25.84 -4.43 38.69
C GLN A 162 -25.39 -3.95 37.30
N VAL A 163 -25.92 -4.52 36.21
CA VAL A 163 -25.50 -4.19 34.83
C VAL A 163 -25.64 -2.69 34.58
N LYS A 164 -26.84 -2.12 34.79
CA LYS A 164 -27.11 -0.69 34.56
C LYS A 164 -26.14 0.21 35.34
N GLU A 165 -25.97 -0.07 36.63
CA GLU A 165 -25.10 0.71 37.52
C GLU A 165 -23.60 0.67 37.18
N VAL A 166 -23.14 -0.30 36.38
CA VAL A 166 -21.74 -0.44 35.96
C VAL A 166 -21.51 0.07 34.54
N VAL A 167 -22.45 -0.13 33.62
CA VAL A 167 -22.30 0.29 32.22
C VAL A 167 -22.58 1.79 32.00
N GLU A 168 -23.39 2.42 32.85
CA GLU A 168 -23.68 3.86 32.80
C GLU A 168 -22.62 4.73 33.52
N ILE A 169 -21.61 4.11 34.15
CA ILE A 169 -20.56 4.88 34.83
C ILE A 169 -19.83 5.75 33.82
N LYS A 170 -19.58 6.99 34.22
CA LYS A 170 -18.81 7.98 33.47
C LYS A 170 -17.40 8.12 34.01
N ASN A 171 -16.42 8.23 33.11
CA ASN A 171 -15.03 8.54 33.44
C ASN A 171 -14.83 10.05 33.67
N LEU A 172 -13.57 10.53 33.64
CA LEU A 172 -13.23 11.95 33.86
C LEU A 172 -13.80 12.91 32.80
N TYR A 173 -14.13 12.41 31.61
CA TYR A 173 -14.64 13.17 30.46
C TYR A 173 -16.16 13.03 30.28
N GLY A 174 -16.87 12.50 31.29
CA GLY A 174 -18.29 12.18 31.18
C GLY A 174 -18.60 10.97 30.28
N SER A 175 -17.58 10.36 29.67
CA SER A 175 -17.72 9.27 28.72
C SER A 175 -18.02 7.95 29.43
N THR A 176 -18.99 7.19 28.91
CA THR A 176 -19.26 5.80 29.32
C THR A 176 -18.40 4.82 28.53
N ALA A 177 -18.39 3.54 28.91
CA ALA A 177 -17.71 2.49 28.15
C ALA A 177 -18.17 2.40 26.67
N LEU A 178 -19.41 2.82 26.36
CA LEU A 178 -19.88 2.87 24.96
C LEU A 178 -19.29 4.05 24.18
N HIS A 179 -19.02 5.19 24.83
CA HIS A 179 -18.27 6.28 24.23
C HIS A 179 -16.83 5.86 23.95
N VAL A 180 -16.19 5.12 24.88
CA VAL A 180 -14.85 4.57 24.67
C VAL A 180 -14.85 3.60 23.48
N ALA A 181 -15.83 2.68 23.38
CA ALA A 181 -15.98 1.80 22.21
C ALA A 181 -16.09 2.60 20.90
N ALA A 182 -16.87 3.68 20.92
CA ALA A 182 -17.04 4.58 19.79
C ALA A 182 -15.77 5.39 19.42
N ILE A 183 -14.94 5.75 20.39
CA ILE A 183 -13.67 6.46 20.17
C ILE A 183 -12.62 5.52 19.56
N VAL A 184 -12.45 4.32 20.12
CA VAL A 184 -11.40 3.37 19.69
C VAL A 184 -11.79 2.50 18.50
N GLY A 185 -13.08 2.50 18.11
CA GLY A 185 -13.60 1.70 16.99
C GLY A 185 -13.93 0.25 17.35
N ASN A 186 -14.13 -0.06 18.63
CA ASN A 186 -14.48 -1.42 19.05
C ASN A 186 -15.98 -1.71 18.87
N ARG A 187 -16.35 -2.08 17.63
CA ARG A 187 -17.71 -2.50 17.24
C ARG A 187 -18.22 -3.67 18.10
N TYR A 188 -17.39 -4.66 18.41
CA TYR A 188 -17.82 -5.84 19.15
C TYR A 188 -18.17 -5.51 20.61
N ALA A 189 -17.36 -4.69 21.28
CA ALA A 189 -17.70 -4.16 22.59
C ALA A 189 -18.96 -3.30 22.55
N ALA A 190 -19.15 -2.47 21.51
CA ALA A 190 -20.38 -1.70 21.33
C ALA A 190 -21.61 -2.62 21.18
N GLU A 191 -21.51 -3.69 20.40
CA GLU A 191 -22.55 -4.72 20.23
C GLU A 191 -22.93 -5.38 21.57
N LEU A 192 -21.95 -5.75 22.39
CA LEU A 192 -22.19 -6.32 23.71
C LEU A 192 -22.83 -5.32 24.69
N LEU A 193 -22.34 -4.08 24.72
CA LEU A 193 -22.82 -3.04 25.63
C LEU A 193 -24.27 -2.63 25.31
N VAL A 194 -24.56 -2.36 24.03
CA VAL A 194 -25.92 -1.99 23.57
C VAL A 194 -26.88 -3.17 23.69
N GLY A 195 -26.39 -4.41 23.49
CA GLY A 195 -27.16 -5.62 23.73
C GLY A 195 -27.57 -5.83 25.20
N LYS A 196 -26.74 -5.38 26.15
CA LYS A 196 -27.03 -5.42 27.60
C LYS A 196 -27.86 -4.22 28.07
N HIS A 197 -27.61 -3.01 27.54
CA HIS A 197 -28.33 -1.79 27.95
C HIS A 197 -28.46 -0.75 26.82
N LYS A 198 -29.65 -0.62 26.24
CA LYS A 198 -29.93 0.27 25.09
C LYS A 198 -30.06 1.76 25.42
N GLU A 199 -30.11 2.16 26.70
CA GLU A 199 -30.17 3.58 27.07
C GLU A 199 -28.82 4.28 26.92
N LEU A 200 -27.71 3.51 26.89
CA LEU A 200 -26.35 4.00 26.64
C LEU A 200 -26.21 4.80 25.34
N LEU A 201 -27.00 4.48 24.31
CA LEU A 201 -27.02 5.18 23.02
C LEU A 201 -27.42 6.66 23.11
N THR A 202 -28.06 7.07 24.21
CA THR A 202 -28.60 8.42 24.42
C THR A 202 -27.95 9.16 25.58
N ILE A 203 -26.94 8.56 26.24
CA ILE A 203 -26.16 9.25 27.27
C ILE A 203 -25.17 10.16 26.56
N GLN A 204 -25.10 11.42 26.97
CA GLN A 204 -24.08 12.37 26.49
C GLN A 204 -22.88 12.41 27.44
N ASP A 205 -21.68 12.64 26.91
CA ASP A 205 -20.47 12.96 27.67
C ASP A 205 -20.44 14.42 28.15
N ASP A 206 -19.31 14.87 28.71
CA ASP A 206 -19.19 16.25 29.22
C ASP A 206 -19.06 17.31 28.10
N GLU A 207 -18.80 16.89 26.86
CA GLU A 207 -18.89 17.74 25.66
C GLU A 207 -20.32 17.80 25.07
N GLY A 208 -21.28 17.09 25.67
CA GLY A 208 -22.65 16.98 25.15
C GLY A 208 -22.80 16.02 23.96
N GLN A 209 -21.79 15.19 23.68
CA GLN A 209 -21.78 14.26 22.56
C GLN A 209 -22.26 12.87 23.01
N ASP A 210 -23.09 12.22 22.20
CA ASP A 210 -23.45 10.81 22.39
C ASP A 210 -22.39 9.87 21.76
N PRO A 211 -22.49 8.53 21.97
CA PRO A 211 -21.54 7.59 21.39
C PRO A 211 -21.55 7.57 19.85
N LEU A 212 -22.68 7.89 19.21
CA LEU A 212 -22.77 7.93 17.75
C LEU A 212 -21.94 9.10 17.20
N LEU A 213 -22.04 10.27 17.82
CA LEU A 213 -21.26 11.45 17.48
C LEU A 213 -19.77 11.29 17.81
N LYS A 214 -19.41 10.54 18.87
CA LYS A 214 -18.01 10.15 19.10
C LYS A 214 -17.46 9.22 18.02
N ALA A 215 -18.23 8.24 17.55
CA ALA A 215 -17.81 7.36 16.46
C ALA A 215 -17.61 8.15 15.15
N TYR A 216 -18.48 9.13 14.87
CA TYR A 216 -18.30 10.07 13.77
C TYR A 216 -17.01 10.90 13.90
N SER A 217 -16.82 11.58 15.04
CA SER A 217 -15.67 12.47 15.28
C SER A 217 -14.32 11.75 15.24
N ASN A 218 -14.29 10.45 15.52
CA ASN A 218 -13.09 9.61 15.47
C ASN A 218 -12.97 8.76 14.19
N MET A 219 -13.85 8.98 13.19
CA MET A 219 -13.87 8.26 11.91
C MET A 219 -13.99 6.72 12.05
N GLN A 220 -14.72 6.25 13.06
CA GLN A 220 -14.86 4.82 13.35
C GLN A 220 -16.06 4.20 12.62
N PHE A 221 -15.89 3.99 11.30
CA PHE A 221 -16.96 3.65 10.35
C PHE A 221 -17.80 2.42 10.73
N ASP A 222 -17.18 1.30 11.08
CA ASP A 222 -17.89 0.06 11.44
C ASP A 222 -18.72 0.24 12.72
N THR A 223 -18.18 0.97 13.70
CA THR A 223 -18.86 1.24 14.97
C THR A 223 -19.98 2.27 14.79
N PHE A 224 -19.76 3.32 14.00
CA PHE A 224 -20.79 4.30 13.64
C PHE A 224 -21.99 3.63 12.96
N THR A 225 -21.73 2.76 11.97
CA THR A 225 -22.77 2.03 11.22
C THR A 225 -23.61 1.16 12.17
N TYR A 226 -22.96 0.44 13.09
CA TYR A 226 -23.66 -0.32 14.12
C TYR A 226 -24.50 0.56 15.05
N LEU A 227 -23.92 1.63 15.61
CA LEU A 227 -24.60 2.52 16.56
C LEU A 227 -25.80 3.22 15.92
N LEU A 228 -25.68 3.68 14.67
CA LEU A 228 -26.78 4.31 13.93
C LEU A 228 -27.93 3.32 13.68
N LYS A 229 -27.60 2.07 13.33
CA LYS A 229 -28.60 1.00 13.18
C LYS A 229 -29.32 0.71 14.50
N ALA A 230 -28.57 0.57 15.60
CA ALA A 230 -29.12 0.31 16.93
C ALA A 230 -29.95 1.48 17.48
N ALA A 231 -29.61 2.73 17.13
CA ALA A 231 -30.39 3.92 17.45
C ALA A 231 -31.73 3.94 16.71
N ASN A 232 -31.75 3.65 15.40
CA ASN A 232 -32.98 3.57 14.61
C ASN A 232 -33.92 2.42 15.06
N ASP A 233 -33.37 1.29 15.52
CA ASP A 233 -34.16 0.19 16.13
C ASP A 233 -34.92 0.61 17.42
N LYS A 234 -34.50 1.71 18.07
CA LYS A 234 -35.17 2.29 19.25
C LYS A 234 -36.42 3.08 18.84
N SER A 235 -36.46 3.69 17.64
CA SER A 235 -37.59 4.46 17.14
C SER A 235 -38.61 3.60 16.38
N LYS A 236 -39.44 2.83 17.11
CA LYS A 236 -40.62 2.17 16.52
C LYS A 236 -41.79 3.12 16.23
N THR A 237 -41.68 4.40 16.59
CA THR A 237 -42.52 5.50 16.09
C THR A 237 -42.01 5.98 14.73
N LYS A 238 -42.96 6.34 13.84
CA LYS A 238 -42.75 6.51 12.39
C LYS A 238 -42.00 7.78 11.95
N GLN A 239 -41.15 8.35 12.80
CA GLN A 239 -40.25 9.46 12.49
C GLN A 239 -38.82 9.01 12.80
N ALA A 240 -38.08 8.71 11.73
CA ALA A 240 -36.75 8.12 11.81
C ALA A 240 -35.69 9.16 12.16
N ILE A 241 -34.72 8.75 12.97
CA ILE A 241 -33.49 9.48 13.30
C ILE A 241 -32.74 9.84 12.00
N SER A 242 -32.76 8.92 11.01
CA SER A 242 -32.29 9.12 9.62
C SER A 242 -33.04 10.18 8.76
N GLN A 243 -33.69 11.17 9.35
CA GLN A 243 -34.28 12.34 8.69
C GLN A 243 -33.68 13.67 9.14
N SER A 244 -32.83 13.71 10.17
CA SER A 244 -32.09 14.94 10.53
C SER A 244 -31.09 15.29 9.42
N PRO A 245 -31.15 16.48 8.80
CA PRO A 245 -30.22 16.86 7.74
C PRO A 245 -28.74 16.82 8.17
N GLU A 246 -28.47 17.07 9.45
CA GLU A 246 -27.11 16.97 10.01
C GLU A 246 -26.60 15.53 10.06
N GLU A 247 -27.46 14.56 10.41
CA GLU A 247 -27.06 13.15 10.49
C GLU A 247 -26.87 12.55 9.11
N ILE A 248 -27.73 12.93 8.14
CA ILE A 248 -27.55 12.55 6.74
C ILE A 248 -26.21 13.09 6.24
N LYS A 249 -25.90 14.37 6.52
CA LYS A 249 -24.59 14.95 6.20
C LYS A 249 -23.43 14.19 6.85
N ARG A 250 -23.49 13.88 8.15
CA ARG A 250 -22.47 13.09 8.87
C ARG A 250 -22.28 11.69 8.24
N GLY A 251 -23.37 11.02 7.86
CA GLY A 251 -23.35 9.73 7.19
C GLY A 251 -22.72 9.79 5.79
N VAL A 252 -23.03 10.84 5.02
CA VAL A 252 -22.41 11.13 3.72
C VAL A 252 -20.91 11.42 3.88
N ASP A 253 -20.52 12.27 4.83
CA ASP A 253 -19.13 12.65 5.07
C ASP A 253 -18.30 11.41 5.47
N LEU A 254 -18.86 10.50 6.29
CA LEU A 254 -18.23 9.21 6.57
C LEU A 254 -18.18 8.28 5.35
N LEU A 255 -19.24 8.20 4.55
CA LEU A 255 -19.27 7.37 3.35
C LEU A 255 -18.17 7.79 2.34
N VAL A 256 -18.05 9.10 2.10
CA VAL A 256 -16.99 9.67 1.26
C VAL A 256 -15.61 9.32 1.83
N ASN A 257 -15.37 9.55 3.12
CA ASN A 257 -14.09 9.23 3.76
C ASN A 257 -13.74 7.74 3.72
N ALA A 258 -14.72 6.83 3.88
CA ALA A 258 -14.51 5.39 3.76
C ALA A 258 -14.11 4.98 2.33
N ILE A 259 -14.72 5.59 1.32
CA ILE A 259 -14.37 5.41 -0.09
C ILE A 259 -12.95 5.94 -0.37
N SER A 260 -12.59 7.13 0.14
CA SER A 260 -11.22 7.68 0.08
C SER A 260 -10.19 6.79 0.77
N ALA A 261 -10.53 6.19 1.91
CA ALA A 261 -9.72 5.24 2.66
C ALA A 261 -9.68 3.82 2.04
N LYS A 262 -10.45 3.59 0.96
CA LYS A 262 -10.64 2.28 0.30
C LYS A 262 -11.25 1.19 1.19
N GLN A 263 -12.01 1.56 2.21
CA GLN A 263 -12.76 0.66 3.07
C GLN A 263 -14.11 0.32 2.40
N TYR A 264 -14.03 -0.28 1.22
CA TYR A 264 -15.21 -0.53 0.36
C TYR A 264 -16.21 -1.48 1.00
N SER A 265 -15.77 -2.44 1.82
CA SER A 265 -16.64 -3.33 2.60
C SER A 265 -17.53 -2.57 3.60
N THR A 266 -16.94 -1.67 4.40
CA THR A 266 -17.70 -0.84 5.35
C THR A 266 -18.57 0.20 4.65
N ALA A 267 -18.05 0.81 3.57
CA ALA A 267 -18.82 1.74 2.74
C ALA A 267 -20.04 1.05 2.10
N LEU A 268 -19.91 -0.23 1.72
CA LEU A 268 -21.02 -1.05 1.23
C LEU A 268 -22.06 -1.33 2.34
N GLU A 269 -21.65 -1.77 3.54
CA GLU A 269 -22.57 -1.99 4.67
C GLU A 269 -23.35 -0.69 5.02
N LEU A 270 -22.69 0.46 4.96
CA LEU A 270 -23.28 1.77 5.22
C LEU A 270 -24.34 2.15 4.18
N VAL A 271 -24.09 1.95 2.88
CA VAL A 271 -25.07 2.22 1.82
C VAL A 271 -26.21 1.20 1.81
N GLU A 272 -25.93 -0.09 2.03
CA GLU A 272 -26.96 -1.13 2.14
C GLU A 272 -27.91 -0.87 3.32
N THR A 273 -27.39 -0.35 4.44
CA THR A 273 -28.19 0.00 5.62
C THR A 273 -28.90 1.35 5.46
N PHE A 274 -28.27 2.34 4.83
CA PHE A 274 -28.80 3.70 4.68
C PHE A 274 -28.68 4.22 3.23
N PRO A 275 -29.53 3.72 2.29
CA PRO A 275 -29.41 4.05 0.86
C PRO A 275 -29.46 5.54 0.53
N LYS A 276 -30.13 6.34 1.37
CA LYS A 276 -30.17 7.81 1.23
C LYS A 276 -28.79 8.47 1.20
N PHE A 277 -27.81 7.92 1.91
CA PHE A 277 -26.47 8.50 1.98
C PHE A 277 -25.75 8.44 0.62
N ALA A 278 -26.12 7.50 -0.27
CA ALA A 278 -25.57 7.45 -1.63
C ALA A 278 -26.08 8.57 -2.55
N VAL A 279 -27.26 9.14 -2.26
CA VAL A 279 -28.00 10.03 -3.16
C VAL A 279 -28.15 11.46 -2.66
N GLU A 280 -27.99 11.74 -1.37
CA GLU A 280 -28.08 13.10 -0.85
C GLU A 280 -26.99 14.01 -1.42
N ASN A 281 -25.86 13.45 -1.87
CA ASN A 281 -24.71 14.22 -2.30
C ASN A 281 -23.95 13.61 -3.50
N VAL A 282 -23.86 14.40 -4.57
CA VAL A 282 -23.07 14.11 -5.79
C VAL A 282 -21.61 13.75 -5.48
N TYR A 283 -21.05 14.23 -4.37
CA TYR A 283 -19.67 13.92 -3.97
C TYR A 283 -19.40 12.43 -3.74
N VAL A 284 -20.40 11.59 -3.43
CA VAL A 284 -20.21 10.15 -3.24
C VAL A 284 -19.74 9.49 -4.54
N LEU A 285 -20.49 9.66 -5.63
CA LEU A 285 -20.12 9.07 -6.93
C LEU A 285 -18.86 9.73 -7.52
N MET A 286 -18.64 11.02 -7.23
CA MET A 286 -17.40 11.73 -7.57
C MET A 286 -16.17 11.12 -6.86
N GLU A 287 -16.28 10.75 -5.59
CA GLU A 287 -15.18 10.15 -4.85
C GLU A 287 -14.92 8.71 -5.31
N ILE A 288 -15.97 7.95 -5.66
CA ILE A 288 -15.82 6.66 -6.34
C ILE A 288 -15.05 6.84 -7.66
N ALA A 289 -15.41 7.83 -8.49
CA ALA A 289 -14.71 8.12 -9.75
C ALA A 289 -13.23 8.49 -9.56
N ARG A 290 -12.92 9.27 -8.50
CA ARG A 290 -11.57 9.73 -8.16
C ARG A 290 -10.66 8.63 -7.64
N THR A 291 -11.21 7.74 -6.81
CA THR A 291 -10.45 6.75 -6.03
C THR A 291 -10.48 5.35 -6.63
N PHE A 292 -11.31 5.13 -7.67
CA PHE A 292 -11.59 3.82 -8.23
C PHE A 292 -10.29 3.04 -8.44
N PRO A 293 -10.14 1.84 -7.84
CA PRO A 293 -8.89 1.12 -7.90
C PRO A 293 -8.58 0.79 -9.36
N SER A 294 -7.35 1.11 -9.79
CA SER A 294 -6.85 0.56 -11.04
C SER A 294 -6.95 -0.96 -10.96
N GLY A 295 -7.66 -1.59 -11.89
CA GLY A 295 -7.66 -3.05 -12.00
C GLY A 295 -6.27 -3.58 -12.35
N LEU A 296 -6.14 -4.90 -12.48
CA LEU A 296 -4.85 -5.50 -12.83
C LEU A 296 -4.28 -4.89 -14.12
N ASN A 297 -2.97 -4.62 -14.10
CA ASN A 297 -2.20 -4.22 -15.28
C ASN A 297 -1.85 -5.46 -16.10
N GLU A 298 -1.25 -5.28 -17.28
CA GLU A 298 -0.97 -6.39 -18.21
C GLU A 298 -0.03 -7.44 -17.60
N TRP A 299 0.93 -7.02 -16.79
CA TRP A 299 1.89 -7.88 -16.10
C TRP A 299 1.31 -8.60 -14.88
N GLU A 300 0.50 -7.91 -14.08
CA GLU A 300 -0.25 -8.51 -12.97
C GLU A 300 -1.28 -9.53 -13.51
N THR A 301 -1.90 -9.25 -14.66
CA THR A 301 -2.83 -10.16 -15.34
C THR A 301 -2.11 -11.36 -15.96
N PHE A 302 -0.89 -11.17 -16.47
CA PHE A 302 -0.01 -12.26 -16.92
C PHE A 302 0.36 -13.19 -15.77
N ILE A 303 0.75 -12.64 -14.61
CA ILE A 303 1.22 -13.43 -13.46
C ILE A 303 0.07 -14.12 -12.74
N TYR A 304 -1.10 -13.48 -12.60
CA TYR A 304 -2.19 -13.96 -11.73
C TYR A 304 -2.58 -15.44 -11.93
N PRO A 305 -2.77 -15.98 -13.15
CA PRO A 305 -3.09 -17.40 -13.33
C PRO A 305 -2.02 -18.38 -12.78
N PHE A 306 -0.75 -17.97 -12.74
CA PHE A 306 0.34 -18.78 -12.19
C PHE A 306 0.41 -18.73 -10.66
N VAL A 307 -0.37 -17.85 -10.01
CA VAL A 307 -0.43 -17.71 -8.56
C VAL A 307 -1.28 -18.82 -7.94
N ASP A 308 -2.45 -19.10 -8.51
CA ASP A 308 -3.38 -20.12 -8.03
C ASP A 308 -2.80 -21.55 -8.10
N ILE A 309 -1.73 -21.74 -8.88
CA ILE A 309 -1.02 -23.02 -9.07
C ILE A 309 -0.07 -23.33 -7.88
N TYR A 310 0.21 -22.38 -6.98
CA TYR A 310 1.15 -22.56 -5.86
C TYR A 310 0.50 -22.54 -4.46
N PRO A 311 -0.10 -23.67 -4.05
CA PRO A 311 -0.03 -24.16 -2.69
C PRO A 311 0.79 -25.46 -2.64
N ILE A 312 1.93 -25.52 -3.34
CA ILE A 312 2.93 -26.59 -3.11
C ILE A 312 3.57 -26.31 -1.75
N ASP A 313 3.02 -26.97 -0.73
CA ASP A 313 3.54 -26.97 0.63
C ASP A 313 4.90 -27.70 0.69
N LEU A 314 5.95 -26.97 0.34
CA LEU A 314 7.32 -27.46 0.24
C LEU A 314 7.83 -28.06 1.57
N GLY A 315 7.25 -27.64 2.71
CA GLY A 315 7.56 -28.22 4.02
C GLY A 315 7.13 -29.67 4.13
N ASN A 316 5.97 -30.02 3.57
CA ASN A 316 5.42 -31.37 3.58
C ASN A 316 6.08 -32.33 2.56
N ILE A 317 6.68 -31.80 1.49
CA ILE A 317 7.43 -32.62 0.50
C ILE A 317 8.86 -32.94 0.98
N LEU A 318 9.50 -32.06 1.75
CA LEU A 318 10.85 -32.30 2.28
C LEU A 318 10.89 -33.12 3.57
N SER A 319 9.80 -33.12 4.36
CA SER A 319 9.68 -33.88 5.61
C SER A 319 9.97 -35.40 5.48
N PRO A 320 9.44 -36.14 4.47
CA PRO A 320 9.70 -37.58 4.33
C PRO A 320 11.14 -37.90 3.92
N ILE A 321 11.78 -37.02 3.13
CA ILE A 321 13.16 -37.19 2.65
C ILE A 321 14.15 -37.06 3.82
N ILE A 322 13.86 -36.16 4.77
CA ILE A 322 14.66 -35.99 6.00
C ILE A 322 14.54 -37.21 6.93
N PHE A 323 13.41 -37.93 6.92
CA PHE A 323 13.18 -39.08 7.80
C PHE A 323 13.88 -40.38 7.33
N LEU A 324 14.20 -40.50 6.03
CA LEU A 324 14.68 -41.75 5.42
C LEU A 324 16.18 -42.07 5.67
N VAL A 325 16.95 -41.17 6.28
CA VAL A 325 18.43 -41.22 6.28
C VAL A 325 19.04 -41.74 7.62
N VAL A 326 18.23 -42.09 8.62
CA VAL A 326 18.68 -42.20 10.03
C VAL A 326 18.76 -43.64 10.59
N THR A 327 18.46 -44.69 9.81
CA THR A 327 18.60 -46.11 10.24
C THR A 327 19.24 -46.95 9.13
N ASP A 328 20.19 -47.87 9.33
CA ASP A 328 20.54 -48.63 10.56
C ASP A 328 22.03 -49.10 10.59
N ARG A 329 22.52 -49.47 11.80
CA ARG A 329 23.74 -50.24 12.21
C ARG A 329 25.16 -49.99 11.62
N VAL A 330 26.05 -49.38 12.42
CA VAL A 330 27.53 -49.53 12.36
C VAL A 330 28.12 -49.52 13.81
N PRO A 331 29.21 -50.25 14.13
CA PRO A 331 29.72 -50.37 15.51
C PRO A 331 30.19 -49.07 16.20
N LEU A 332 30.05 -49.03 17.54
CA LEU A 332 30.08 -47.83 18.40
C LEU A 332 31.28 -46.88 18.22
N ILE A 333 32.49 -47.42 18.00
CA ILE A 333 33.73 -46.62 17.98
C ILE A 333 33.87 -45.85 16.67
N ILE A 334 33.52 -46.48 15.54
CA ILE A 334 33.42 -45.81 14.23
C ILE A 334 32.25 -44.83 14.25
N PHE A 335 31.13 -45.19 14.88
CA PHE A 335 29.97 -44.31 15.03
C PHE A 335 30.30 -43.00 15.74
N MET A 336 31.13 -42.98 16.80
CA MET A 336 31.51 -41.73 17.48
C MET A 336 32.40 -40.81 16.64
N TRP A 337 33.34 -41.37 15.87
CA TRP A 337 34.23 -40.60 14.98
C TRP A 337 33.48 -40.06 13.75
N ILE A 338 32.65 -40.90 13.14
CA ILE A 338 31.72 -40.49 12.08
C ILE A 338 30.77 -39.42 12.60
N ARG A 339 30.15 -39.59 13.78
CA ARG A 339 29.24 -38.60 14.40
C ARG A 339 29.90 -37.25 14.72
N GLY A 340 31.21 -37.22 14.95
CA GLY A 340 31.98 -35.98 15.07
C GLY A 340 32.11 -35.26 13.73
N MET A 341 32.64 -35.96 12.72
CA MET A 341 32.81 -35.37 11.38
C MET A 341 31.48 -35.10 10.67
N THR A 342 30.46 -35.94 10.82
CA THR A 342 29.11 -35.67 10.29
C THR A 342 28.42 -34.55 11.05
N ARG A 343 28.69 -34.30 12.34
CA ARG A 343 28.19 -33.07 12.99
C ARG A 343 28.82 -31.81 12.40
N VAL A 344 30.12 -31.81 12.13
CA VAL A 344 30.76 -30.66 11.46
C VAL A 344 30.27 -30.53 10.03
N LEU A 345 30.21 -31.62 9.26
CA LEU A 345 29.75 -31.64 7.88
C LEU A 345 28.25 -31.29 7.75
N VAL A 346 27.39 -31.81 8.63
CA VAL A 346 25.96 -31.45 8.68
C VAL A 346 25.82 -30.02 9.18
N SER A 347 26.65 -29.52 10.10
CA SER A 347 26.57 -28.11 10.50
C SER A 347 27.05 -27.16 9.41
N THR A 348 28.06 -27.52 8.60
CA THR A 348 28.48 -26.70 7.45
C THR A 348 27.51 -26.83 6.28
N VAL A 349 26.95 -28.01 6.01
CA VAL A 349 25.88 -28.21 5.02
C VAL A 349 24.60 -27.51 5.46
N TYR A 350 24.23 -27.53 6.75
CA TYR A 350 23.09 -26.79 7.29
C TYR A 350 23.34 -25.28 7.26
N PHE A 351 24.57 -24.82 7.51
CA PHE A 351 24.95 -23.42 7.31
C PHE A 351 24.88 -23.01 5.83
N LEU A 352 25.35 -23.85 4.90
CA LEU A 352 25.23 -23.63 3.45
C LEU A 352 23.76 -23.65 3.00
N LEU A 353 22.96 -24.61 3.45
CA LEU A 353 21.52 -24.68 3.21
C LEU A 353 20.78 -23.50 3.83
N TYR A 354 21.21 -22.99 4.99
CA TYR A 354 20.67 -21.76 5.59
C TYR A 354 21.07 -20.51 4.78
N MET A 355 22.31 -20.46 4.28
CA MET A 355 22.80 -19.42 3.37
C MET A 355 22.14 -19.47 1.97
N ILE A 356 21.54 -20.59 1.59
CA ILE A 356 20.74 -20.78 0.37
C ILE A 356 19.24 -20.49 0.65
N HIS A 357 18.72 -21.00 1.76
CA HIS A 357 17.34 -20.82 2.21
C HIS A 357 17.07 -19.35 2.58
N PHE A 358 18.02 -18.62 3.16
CA PHE A 358 17.80 -17.20 3.51
C PHE A 358 17.53 -16.32 2.28
N PRO A 359 18.34 -16.33 1.19
CA PRO A 359 18.02 -15.60 -0.03
C PRO A 359 16.82 -16.21 -0.78
N LEU A 360 16.67 -17.54 -0.87
CA LEU A 360 15.48 -18.14 -1.50
C LEU A 360 14.19 -17.80 -0.77
N TRP A 361 14.19 -17.78 0.57
CA TRP A 361 13.07 -17.32 1.38
C TRP A 361 12.84 -15.82 1.24
N LYS A 362 13.90 -15.02 1.09
CA LYS A 362 13.77 -13.57 0.82
C LYS A 362 13.24 -13.28 -0.59
N VAL A 363 13.47 -14.16 -1.55
CA VAL A 363 12.84 -14.13 -2.89
C VAL A 363 11.41 -14.65 -2.81
N ALA A 364 11.16 -15.78 -2.16
CA ALA A 364 9.82 -16.35 -1.98
C ALA A 364 8.89 -15.40 -1.21
N THR A 365 9.33 -14.77 -0.12
CA THR A 365 8.55 -13.75 0.60
C THR A 365 8.32 -12.48 -0.22
N ARG A 366 9.22 -12.10 -1.12
CA ARG A 366 8.98 -11.02 -2.10
C ARG A 366 7.95 -11.44 -3.16
N LEU A 367 7.99 -12.69 -3.63
CA LEU A 367 7.00 -13.24 -4.57
C LEU A 367 5.63 -13.36 -3.91
N VAL A 368 5.54 -13.95 -2.71
CA VAL A 368 4.32 -14.03 -1.88
C VAL A 368 3.79 -12.64 -1.54
N GLY A 369 4.65 -11.67 -1.21
CA GLY A 369 4.24 -10.28 -1.00
C GLY A 369 3.70 -9.61 -2.28
N GLY A 370 4.27 -9.92 -3.45
CA GLY A 370 3.74 -9.51 -4.74
C GLY A 370 2.38 -10.14 -5.04
N ILE A 371 2.24 -11.44 -4.79
CA ILE A 371 1.02 -12.25 -4.91
C ILE A 371 -0.11 -11.67 -4.04
N MET A 372 0.13 -11.50 -2.73
CA MET A 372 -0.86 -10.92 -1.80
C MET A 372 -1.27 -9.50 -2.20
N ARG A 373 -0.37 -8.73 -2.82
CA ARG A 373 -0.70 -7.40 -3.36
C ARG A 373 -1.61 -7.47 -4.58
N ILE A 374 -1.43 -8.45 -5.47
CA ILE A 374 -2.31 -8.67 -6.63
C ILE A 374 -3.69 -9.15 -6.17
N GLU A 375 -3.73 -10.12 -5.24
CA GLU A 375 -4.96 -10.64 -4.64
C GLU A 375 -5.78 -9.52 -3.97
N LYS A 376 -5.13 -8.73 -3.09
CA LYS A 376 -5.77 -7.56 -2.45
C LYS A 376 -6.28 -6.54 -3.48
N LYS A 377 -5.51 -6.26 -4.54
CA LYS A 377 -5.90 -5.33 -5.60
C LYS A 377 -7.12 -5.82 -6.40
N LYS A 378 -7.24 -7.13 -6.61
CA LYS A 378 -8.42 -7.76 -7.22
C LYS A 378 -9.64 -7.67 -6.30
N GLN A 379 -9.46 -7.91 -5.00
CA GLN A 379 -10.53 -7.74 -4.00
C GLN A 379 -11.02 -6.29 -3.93
N GLU A 380 -10.10 -5.31 -3.76
CA GLU A 380 -10.41 -3.87 -3.79
C GLU A 380 -11.24 -3.50 -5.04
N TRP A 381 -10.91 -4.08 -6.20
CA TRP A 381 -11.59 -3.82 -7.47
C TRP A 381 -13.02 -4.36 -7.54
N GLU A 382 -13.27 -5.60 -7.09
CA GLU A 382 -14.64 -6.14 -7.08
C GLU A 382 -15.52 -5.47 -6.01
N GLU A 383 -14.96 -5.11 -4.85
CA GLU A 383 -15.70 -4.36 -3.83
C GLU A 383 -16.07 -2.94 -4.30
N ALA A 384 -15.10 -2.20 -4.87
CA ALA A 384 -15.34 -0.87 -5.45
C ALA A 384 -16.41 -0.91 -6.58
N LYS A 385 -16.47 -2.00 -7.33
CA LYS A 385 -17.47 -2.21 -8.40
C LYS A 385 -18.86 -2.56 -7.86
N LYS A 386 -18.96 -3.23 -6.69
CA LYS A 386 -20.25 -3.46 -6.01
C LYS A 386 -20.85 -2.13 -5.50
N ILE A 387 -20.05 -1.33 -4.78
CA ILE A 387 -20.53 -0.03 -4.27
C ILE A 387 -20.86 0.95 -5.40
N LEU A 388 -20.07 0.99 -6.47
CA LEU A 388 -20.39 1.76 -7.68
C LEU A 388 -21.80 1.44 -8.21
N LYS A 389 -22.11 0.15 -8.38
CA LYS A 389 -23.42 -0.28 -8.87
C LYS A 389 -24.54 0.13 -7.91
N LEU A 390 -24.36 -0.15 -6.62
CA LEU A 390 -25.36 0.16 -5.61
C LEU A 390 -25.66 1.67 -5.55
N VAL A 391 -24.62 2.53 -5.56
CA VAL A 391 -24.79 4.00 -5.59
C VAL A 391 -25.52 4.43 -6.86
N CYS A 392 -25.16 3.90 -8.03
CA CYS A 392 -25.88 4.20 -9.27
C CYS A 392 -27.34 3.69 -9.24
N ASP A 393 -27.62 2.53 -8.64
CA ASP A 393 -28.97 1.98 -8.50
C ASP A 393 -29.85 2.86 -7.61
N GLU A 394 -29.31 3.47 -6.55
CA GLU A 394 -30.05 4.47 -5.76
C GLU A 394 -30.24 5.80 -6.52
N VAL A 395 -29.24 6.28 -7.26
CA VAL A 395 -29.37 7.49 -8.10
C VAL A 395 -30.46 7.33 -9.17
N ASP A 396 -30.57 6.15 -9.80
CA ASP A 396 -31.58 5.90 -10.83
C ASP A 396 -33.02 5.91 -10.30
N LYS A 397 -33.23 5.60 -9.01
CA LYS A 397 -34.53 5.68 -8.32
C LYS A 397 -35.00 7.11 -8.06
N LEU A 398 -34.12 8.12 -8.20
CA LEU A 398 -34.54 9.52 -8.20
C LEU A 398 -35.26 9.82 -9.53
N GLU A 399 -36.58 9.58 -9.58
CA GLU A 399 -37.42 9.55 -10.79
C GLU A 399 -37.40 10.82 -11.69
N SER A 400 -36.76 11.91 -11.27
CA SER A 400 -36.66 13.13 -12.08
C SER A 400 -35.56 12.99 -13.15
N SER A 401 -35.96 12.57 -14.36
CA SER A 401 -35.09 12.45 -15.56
C SER A 401 -34.25 13.70 -15.86
N GLY A 402 -34.67 14.89 -15.40
CA GLY A 402 -33.93 16.14 -15.52
C GLY A 402 -32.75 16.34 -14.55
N THR A 403 -32.65 15.60 -13.44
CA THR A 403 -31.58 15.83 -12.42
C THR A 403 -30.36 14.92 -12.56
N ARG A 404 -30.46 13.82 -13.33
CA ARG A 404 -29.39 12.81 -13.49
C ARG A 404 -28.06 13.40 -13.97
N HIS A 405 -28.09 14.42 -14.83
CA HIS A 405 -26.88 15.12 -15.30
C HIS A 405 -26.05 15.72 -14.14
N LEU A 406 -26.69 16.18 -13.06
CA LEU A 406 -26.00 16.71 -11.87
C LEU A 406 -25.20 15.63 -11.14
N TYR A 407 -25.70 14.39 -11.14
CA TYR A 407 -25.05 13.25 -10.50
C TYR A 407 -24.02 12.57 -11.41
N TYR A 408 -24.25 12.50 -12.71
CA TYR A 408 -23.45 11.67 -13.61
C TYR A 408 -22.38 12.42 -14.40
N ASP A 409 -22.58 13.67 -14.82
CA ASP A 409 -21.66 14.34 -15.73
C ASP A 409 -20.30 14.59 -15.05
N GLY A 410 -20.30 15.16 -13.84
CA GLY A 410 -19.09 15.42 -13.07
C GLY A 410 -18.23 14.16 -12.81
N PRO A 411 -18.80 13.09 -12.21
CA PRO A 411 -18.08 11.83 -11.99
C PRO A 411 -17.65 11.13 -13.29
N THR A 412 -18.38 11.30 -14.39
CA THR A 412 -17.97 10.78 -15.71
C THR A 412 -16.67 11.44 -16.17
N PHE A 413 -16.55 12.77 -16.02
CA PHE A 413 -15.33 13.49 -16.37
C PHE A 413 -14.14 13.15 -15.45
N GLU A 414 -14.33 13.10 -14.13
CA GLU A 414 -13.26 12.66 -13.21
C GLU A 414 -12.82 11.21 -13.53
N ALA A 415 -13.77 10.29 -13.75
CA ALA A 415 -13.45 8.92 -14.13
C ALA A 415 -12.73 8.83 -15.49
N ALA A 416 -13.07 9.71 -16.44
CA ALA A 416 -12.36 9.84 -17.71
C ALA A 416 -10.94 10.37 -17.53
N SER A 417 -10.70 11.31 -16.60
CA SER A 417 -9.37 11.81 -16.24
C SER A 417 -8.53 10.80 -15.44
N ARG A 418 -9.16 9.83 -14.77
CA ARG A 418 -8.50 8.77 -13.96
C ARG A 418 -8.38 7.42 -14.66
N ASN A 419 -8.78 7.30 -15.93
CA ASN A 419 -8.85 6.04 -16.68
C ASN A 419 -9.76 4.96 -16.02
N ALA A 420 -10.72 5.39 -15.20
CA ALA A 420 -11.60 4.55 -14.39
C ALA A 420 -12.78 4.00 -15.21
N TYR A 421 -12.47 3.17 -16.22
CA TYR A 421 -13.45 2.68 -17.18
C TYR A 421 -14.67 1.93 -16.62
N PRO A 422 -14.66 1.26 -15.44
CA PRO A 422 -15.87 0.65 -14.91
C PRO A 422 -16.91 1.69 -14.52
N VAL A 423 -16.48 2.84 -13.97
CA VAL A 423 -17.35 3.97 -13.59
C VAL A 423 -18.00 4.56 -14.83
N VAL A 424 -17.20 4.92 -15.85
CA VAL A 424 -17.72 5.44 -17.12
C VAL A 424 -18.64 4.42 -17.81
N ASN A 425 -18.33 3.12 -17.79
CA ASN A 425 -19.23 2.10 -18.33
C ASN A 425 -20.58 2.04 -17.61
N GLU A 426 -20.56 2.00 -16.28
CA GLU A 426 -21.78 1.87 -15.48
C GLU A 426 -22.67 3.11 -15.68
N ILE A 427 -22.08 4.30 -15.69
CA ILE A 427 -22.80 5.56 -15.94
C ILE A 427 -23.34 5.60 -17.39
N LEU A 428 -22.51 5.35 -18.41
CA LEU A 428 -22.95 5.45 -19.82
C LEU A 428 -24.02 4.41 -20.20
N ASN A 429 -24.07 3.26 -19.51
CA ASN A 429 -25.16 2.28 -19.69
C ASN A 429 -26.52 2.80 -19.17
N ARG A 430 -26.52 3.71 -18.18
CA ARG A 430 -27.71 4.27 -17.52
C ARG A 430 -28.10 5.65 -18.07
N TRP A 431 -27.10 6.45 -18.42
CA TRP A 431 -27.20 7.81 -18.94
C TRP A 431 -26.28 8.03 -20.14
N PRO A 432 -26.67 7.57 -21.35
CA PRO A 432 -25.85 7.70 -22.57
C PRO A 432 -25.56 9.16 -22.99
N GLU A 433 -26.42 10.11 -22.60
CA GLU A 433 -26.28 11.52 -22.95
C GLU A 433 -25.03 12.19 -22.35
N ALA A 434 -24.44 11.64 -21.27
CA ALA A 434 -23.18 12.12 -20.71
C ALA A 434 -21.99 12.12 -21.71
N ILE A 435 -22.09 11.37 -22.82
CA ILE A 435 -21.09 11.42 -23.91
C ILE A 435 -21.03 12.81 -24.56
N LYS A 436 -22.16 13.54 -24.61
CA LYS A 436 -22.30 14.84 -25.26
C LYS A 436 -22.07 16.01 -24.29
N SER A 437 -22.13 15.76 -23.00
CA SER A 437 -21.83 16.74 -21.96
C SER A 437 -20.38 17.22 -22.06
N LYS A 438 -20.15 18.45 -21.62
CA LYS A 438 -18.82 19.08 -21.55
C LYS A 438 -18.46 19.43 -20.12
N ASP A 439 -17.17 19.34 -19.81
CA ASP A 439 -16.63 19.73 -18.51
C ASP A 439 -16.58 21.27 -18.35
N LYS A 440 -16.06 21.73 -17.20
CA LYS A 440 -15.90 23.16 -16.91
C LYS A 440 -14.94 23.89 -17.86
N SER A 441 -14.06 23.15 -18.54
CA SER A 441 -13.10 23.67 -19.53
C SER A 441 -13.67 23.62 -20.96
N GLY A 442 -14.84 23.01 -21.17
CA GLY A 442 -15.50 22.85 -22.47
C GLY A 442 -15.08 21.58 -23.24
N TYR A 443 -14.34 20.67 -22.62
CA TYR A 443 -13.91 19.40 -23.19
C TYR A 443 -14.97 18.31 -23.02
N ASP A 444 -15.13 17.47 -24.04
CA ASP A 444 -15.92 16.24 -23.93
C ASP A 444 -15.13 15.09 -23.28
N ILE A 445 -15.82 13.98 -23.03
CA ILE A 445 -15.25 12.77 -22.43
C ILE A 445 -14.08 12.16 -23.24
N ILE A 446 -14.04 12.33 -24.57
CA ILE A 446 -12.95 11.83 -25.42
C ILE A 446 -11.74 12.77 -25.38
N GLN A 447 -11.96 14.08 -25.41
CA GLN A 447 -10.91 15.08 -25.27
C GLN A 447 -10.20 14.92 -23.93
N LEU A 448 -10.95 14.75 -22.82
CA LEU A 448 -10.40 14.42 -21.51
C LEU A 448 -9.64 13.09 -21.53
N ALA A 449 -10.19 12.03 -22.14
CA ALA A 449 -9.50 10.76 -22.25
C ALA A 449 -8.17 10.84 -23.03
N VAL A 450 -8.06 11.76 -23.99
CA VAL A 450 -6.82 12.04 -24.71
C VAL A 450 -5.84 12.87 -23.88
N ILE A 451 -6.29 13.96 -23.26
CA ILE A 451 -5.46 14.82 -22.39
C ILE A 451 -4.84 13.98 -21.25
N HIS A 452 -5.64 13.11 -20.64
CA HIS A 452 -5.22 12.27 -19.50
C HIS A 452 -4.69 10.87 -19.88
N ARG A 453 -4.42 10.58 -21.16
CA ARG A 453 -3.92 9.27 -21.65
C ARG A 453 -4.73 8.06 -21.18
N SER A 454 -6.04 8.22 -21.07
CA SER A 454 -6.94 7.23 -20.49
C SER A 454 -7.34 6.15 -21.52
N GLU A 455 -6.38 5.25 -21.76
CA GLU A 455 -6.45 4.21 -22.80
C GLU A 455 -7.73 3.37 -22.77
N LYS A 456 -8.24 3.01 -21.59
CA LYS A 456 -9.42 2.13 -21.46
C LYS A 456 -10.71 2.90 -21.78
N ILE A 457 -10.75 4.18 -21.41
CA ILE A 457 -11.85 5.11 -21.70
C ILE A 457 -11.94 5.38 -23.20
N TYR A 458 -10.84 5.80 -23.82
CA TYR A 458 -10.78 6.07 -25.26
C TYR A 458 -11.20 4.84 -26.08
N ASN A 459 -10.61 3.67 -25.79
CA ASN A 459 -10.97 2.40 -26.45
C ASN A 459 -12.46 2.09 -26.37
N ARG A 460 -13.10 2.37 -25.23
CA ARG A 460 -14.51 2.08 -25.01
C ARG A 460 -15.40 3.03 -25.79
N ILE A 461 -15.21 4.34 -25.66
CA ILE A 461 -16.10 5.33 -26.31
C ILE A 461 -15.93 5.25 -27.83
N TYR A 462 -14.70 5.03 -28.34
CA TYR A 462 -14.47 4.82 -29.76
C TYR A 462 -15.23 3.60 -30.33
N GLN A 463 -15.50 2.57 -29.51
CA GLN A 463 -16.31 1.42 -29.93
C GLN A 463 -17.81 1.72 -29.99
N ILE A 464 -18.33 2.72 -29.27
CA ILE A 464 -19.77 3.05 -29.21
C ILE A 464 -20.30 3.56 -30.56
N GLY A 465 -19.42 3.98 -31.48
CA GLY A 465 -19.69 3.94 -32.92
C GLY A 465 -20.47 5.12 -33.49
N GLU A 466 -21.60 5.51 -32.88
CA GLU A 466 -22.55 6.51 -33.41
C GLU A 466 -21.92 7.90 -33.61
N HIS A 467 -20.91 8.24 -32.82
CA HIS A 467 -20.24 9.55 -32.85
C HIS A 467 -18.87 9.55 -33.56
N LYS A 468 -18.47 8.45 -34.23
CA LYS A 468 -17.16 8.35 -34.91
C LYS A 468 -16.88 9.44 -35.96
N SER A 469 -17.92 10.00 -36.58
CA SER A 469 -17.80 11.13 -37.50
C SER A 469 -17.45 12.44 -36.78
N HIS A 470 -18.08 12.70 -35.64
CA HIS A 470 -17.83 13.90 -34.82
C HIS A 470 -16.40 13.93 -34.27
N TYR A 471 -15.94 12.83 -33.68
CA TYR A 471 -14.61 12.74 -33.06
C TYR A 471 -13.43 12.92 -34.05
N ARG A 472 -13.68 12.78 -35.36
CA ARG A 472 -12.69 13.02 -36.42
C ARG A 472 -12.43 14.49 -36.72
N MET A 473 -13.33 15.37 -36.27
CA MET A 473 -13.37 16.80 -36.59
C MET A 473 -13.55 17.66 -35.32
N ILE A 474 -13.37 17.07 -34.14
CA ILE A 474 -13.57 17.77 -32.86
C ILE A 474 -12.41 18.73 -32.57
N GLU A 475 -12.75 19.94 -32.14
CA GLU A 475 -11.82 21.01 -31.79
C GLU A 475 -12.24 21.69 -30.49
N ASP A 476 -11.28 22.23 -29.76
CA ASP A 476 -11.52 23.08 -28.60
C ASP A 476 -11.69 24.57 -28.99
N SER A 477 -11.87 25.43 -27.98
CA SER A 477 -12.00 26.89 -28.16
C SER A 477 -10.76 27.57 -28.75
N SER A 478 -9.62 26.90 -28.76
CA SER A 478 -8.35 27.37 -29.33
C SER A 478 -8.06 26.74 -30.71
N GLY A 479 -9.02 26.02 -31.30
CA GLY A 479 -8.82 25.29 -32.56
C GLY A 479 -7.89 24.08 -32.43
N ASN A 480 -7.57 23.64 -31.21
CA ASN A 480 -6.82 22.41 -30.99
C ASN A 480 -7.73 21.22 -31.30
N ASN A 481 -7.44 20.52 -32.39
CA ASN A 481 -8.00 19.20 -32.60
C ASN A 481 -7.37 18.15 -31.66
N ILE A 482 -7.91 16.94 -31.67
CA ILE A 482 -7.49 15.86 -30.76
C ILE A 482 -5.99 15.49 -30.83
N LEU A 483 -5.29 15.78 -31.93
CA LEU A 483 -3.84 15.56 -32.05
C LEU A 483 -3.02 16.64 -31.36
N HIS A 484 -3.51 17.89 -31.31
CA HIS A 484 -2.89 18.95 -30.51
C HIS A 484 -3.03 18.66 -29.01
N LEU A 485 -4.20 18.15 -28.58
CA LEU A 485 -4.43 17.72 -27.19
C LEU A 485 -3.55 16.52 -26.80
N ALA A 486 -3.27 15.61 -27.75
CA ALA A 486 -2.26 14.57 -27.60
C ALA A 486 -0.80 15.07 -27.73
N GLY A 487 -0.60 16.31 -28.19
CA GLY A 487 0.69 16.99 -28.26
C GLY A 487 1.15 17.54 -26.91
N GLY A 488 0.21 17.97 -26.06
CA GLY A 488 0.49 18.40 -24.68
C GLY A 488 1.04 17.26 -23.83
N LEU A 489 2.02 17.55 -22.95
CA LEU A 489 2.66 16.54 -22.10
C LEU A 489 1.64 15.88 -21.15
N ALA A 490 1.71 14.54 -21.02
CA ALA A 490 0.80 13.79 -20.16
C ALA A 490 0.95 14.14 -18.66
N PRO A 491 -0.11 13.99 -17.83
CA PRO A 491 -0.03 14.23 -16.39
C PRO A 491 1.06 13.39 -15.71
N SER A 492 1.79 13.99 -14.76
CA SER A 492 2.97 13.36 -14.12
C SER A 492 2.70 12.00 -13.48
N HIS A 493 1.46 11.71 -13.04
CA HIS A 493 1.10 10.42 -12.46
C HIS A 493 1.00 9.28 -13.49
N GLU A 494 0.64 9.56 -14.75
CA GLU A 494 0.70 8.57 -15.83
C GLU A 494 2.12 8.44 -16.40
N LEU A 495 2.90 9.53 -16.49
CA LEU A 495 4.32 9.45 -16.87
C LEU A 495 5.11 8.57 -15.88
N ASN A 496 4.99 8.85 -14.57
CA ASN A 496 5.68 8.12 -13.50
C ASN A 496 5.26 6.64 -13.37
N ARG A 497 4.23 6.20 -14.10
CA ARG A 497 3.76 4.81 -14.11
C ARG A 497 4.67 3.87 -14.90
N ARG A 498 5.47 4.39 -15.85
CA ARG A 498 6.40 3.61 -16.69
C ARG A 498 7.86 3.85 -16.29
N THR A 499 8.65 2.79 -16.36
CA THR A 499 10.08 2.83 -16.03
C THR A 499 10.91 3.45 -17.17
N GLY A 500 11.58 4.56 -16.91
CA GLY A 500 12.54 5.18 -17.82
C GLY A 500 11.90 6.10 -18.86
N ALA A 501 12.47 7.29 -19.03
CA ALA A 501 11.97 8.34 -19.92
C ALA A 501 11.83 7.90 -21.40
N ALA A 502 12.66 6.96 -21.86
CA ALA A 502 12.56 6.43 -23.23
C ALA A 502 11.28 5.62 -23.47
N LEU A 503 10.81 4.85 -22.46
CA LEU A 503 9.55 4.09 -22.57
C LEU A 503 8.33 4.99 -22.38
N GLN A 504 8.45 6.05 -21.57
CA GLN A 504 7.44 7.09 -21.46
C GLN A 504 7.25 7.79 -22.82
N LEU A 505 8.34 8.26 -23.44
CA LEU A 505 8.31 8.87 -24.78
C LEU A 505 7.80 7.90 -25.86
N GLN A 506 8.22 6.63 -25.83
CA GLN A 506 7.68 5.61 -26.73
C GLN A 506 6.15 5.54 -26.62
N ARG A 507 5.60 5.59 -25.40
CA ARG A 507 4.15 5.50 -25.19
C ARG A 507 3.40 6.73 -25.72
N GLU A 508 3.95 7.92 -25.52
CA GLU A 508 3.38 9.18 -26.02
C GLU A 508 3.38 9.23 -27.56
N LEU A 509 4.46 8.78 -28.20
CA LEU A 509 4.53 8.66 -29.66
C LEU A 509 3.49 7.66 -30.19
N GLN A 510 3.35 6.50 -29.56
CA GLN A 510 2.35 5.50 -29.92
C GLN A 510 0.92 6.02 -29.77
N TRP A 511 0.62 6.74 -28.68
CA TRP A 511 -0.68 7.38 -28.46
C TRP A 511 -1.04 8.31 -29.61
N ARG A 512 -0.09 9.17 -30.00
CA ARG A 512 -0.24 10.10 -31.12
C ARG A 512 -0.37 9.40 -32.48
N GLU A 513 0.46 8.40 -32.78
CA GLU A 513 0.40 7.67 -34.06
C GLU A 513 -0.88 6.83 -34.20
N GLU A 514 -1.44 6.26 -33.12
CA GLU A 514 -2.76 5.64 -33.17
C GLU A 514 -3.88 6.65 -33.40
N LEU A 515 -3.83 7.84 -32.77
CA LEU A 515 -4.79 8.91 -33.03
C LEU A 515 -4.73 9.44 -34.46
N LYS A 516 -3.53 9.53 -35.08
CA LYS A 516 -3.36 9.95 -36.48
C LYS A 516 -4.11 9.04 -37.47
N LYS A 517 -4.25 7.74 -37.17
CA LYS A 517 -5.03 6.79 -37.99
C LYS A 517 -6.54 7.03 -37.92
N VAL A 518 -7.02 7.66 -36.83
CA VAL A 518 -8.44 7.90 -36.58
C VAL A 518 -8.91 9.21 -37.21
N VAL A 519 -8.11 10.27 -37.05
CA VAL A 519 -8.40 11.66 -37.43
C VAL A 519 -8.45 11.84 -38.95
N LEU A 520 -9.26 12.80 -39.42
CA LEU A 520 -9.33 13.12 -40.85
C LEU A 520 -8.00 13.72 -41.34
N SER A 521 -7.54 13.32 -42.54
CA SER A 521 -6.23 13.71 -43.07
C SER A 521 -5.98 15.23 -43.10
N THR A 522 -7.01 16.03 -43.38
CA THR A 522 -6.94 17.50 -43.38
C THR A 522 -6.70 18.12 -42.00
N TYR A 523 -6.97 17.39 -40.92
CA TYR A 523 -6.76 17.84 -39.53
C TYR A 523 -5.38 17.45 -38.99
N ILE A 524 -4.64 16.54 -39.64
CA ILE A 524 -3.30 16.11 -39.20
C ILE A 524 -2.30 17.28 -39.26
N THR A 525 -2.42 18.15 -40.25
CA THR A 525 -1.56 19.33 -40.44
C THR A 525 -2.30 20.65 -40.28
N LYS A 526 -3.52 20.64 -39.70
CA LYS A 526 -4.27 21.88 -39.44
C LYS A 526 -3.59 22.65 -38.31
N GLU A 527 -3.47 23.96 -38.47
CA GLU A 527 -2.95 24.87 -37.45
C GLU A 527 -4.03 25.28 -36.45
N ASN A 528 -3.66 25.41 -35.18
CA ASN A 528 -4.48 26.03 -34.13
C ASN A 528 -4.40 27.59 -34.18
N ILE A 529 -5.06 28.30 -33.25
CA ILE A 529 -5.01 29.77 -33.21
C ILE A 529 -3.60 30.36 -33.04
N PHE A 530 -2.65 29.57 -32.52
CA PHE A 530 -1.26 29.97 -32.31
C PHE A 530 -0.37 29.71 -33.53
N LYS A 531 -0.95 29.19 -34.63
CA LYS A 531 -0.23 28.72 -35.84
C LYS A 531 0.75 27.58 -35.56
N GLU A 532 0.48 26.80 -34.51
CA GLU A 532 1.16 25.53 -34.26
C GLU A 532 0.37 24.40 -34.93
N THR A 533 1.07 23.46 -35.55
CA THR A 533 0.51 22.15 -35.95
C THR A 533 0.62 21.15 -34.79
N PRO A 534 -0.09 20.01 -34.79
CA PRO A 534 0.03 18.99 -33.74
C PRO A 534 1.47 18.50 -33.55
N ASP A 535 2.22 18.45 -34.65
CA ASP A 535 3.62 18.02 -34.67
C ASP A 535 4.53 19.04 -33.96
N MET A 536 4.29 20.34 -34.16
CA MET A 536 5.01 21.42 -33.46
C MET A 536 4.73 21.42 -31.95
N VAL A 537 3.46 21.26 -31.55
CA VAL A 537 3.07 21.19 -30.14
C VAL A 537 3.78 20.01 -29.47
N PHE A 538 3.72 18.82 -30.06
CA PHE A 538 4.34 17.61 -29.50
C PHE A 538 5.85 17.78 -29.29
N SER A 539 6.60 18.21 -30.31
CA SER A 539 8.06 18.37 -30.22
C SER A 539 8.48 19.50 -29.28
N ARG A 540 7.62 20.52 -29.07
CA ARG A 540 7.84 21.59 -28.07
C ARG A 540 7.67 21.06 -26.64
N GLU A 541 6.58 20.35 -26.37
CA GLU A 541 6.21 19.85 -25.03
C GLU A 541 7.08 18.66 -24.58
N HIS A 542 7.47 17.77 -25.49
CA HIS A 542 8.23 16.55 -25.17
C HIS A 542 9.76 16.73 -25.26
N LYS A 543 10.25 17.94 -25.56
CA LYS A 543 11.67 18.23 -25.82
C LYS A 543 12.63 17.75 -24.73
N ASP A 544 12.25 17.88 -23.47
CA ASP A 544 13.09 17.46 -22.35
C ASP A 544 13.00 15.94 -22.09
N LEU A 545 11.81 15.35 -22.26
CA LEU A 545 11.62 13.88 -22.21
C LEU A 545 12.44 13.16 -23.30
N VAL A 546 12.62 13.78 -24.47
CA VAL A 546 13.52 13.28 -25.54
C VAL A 546 14.98 13.26 -25.09
N LYS A 547 15.46 14.30 -24.39
CA LYS A 547 16.84 14.33 -23.85
C LYS A 547 17.03 13.29 -22.75
N GLU A 548 16.07 13.17 -21.83
CA GLU A 548 16.11 12.17 -20.76
C GLU A 548 16.05 10.75 -21.32
N GLY A 549 15.18 10.49 -22.30
CA GLY A 549 15.08 9.23 -23.01
C GLY A 549 16.36 8.88 -23.77
N GLN A 550 17.00 9.86 -24.42
CA GLN A 550 18.30 9.69 -25.05
C GLN A 550 19.38 9.32 -24.03
N ASN A 551 19.45 10.02 -22.89
CA ASN A 551 20.43 9.76 -21.84
C ASN A 551 20.24 8.36 -21.24
N TRP A 552 19.00 8.02 -20.85
CA TRP A 552 18.64 6.69 -20.32
C TRP A 552 19.04 5.57 -21.28
N MET A 553 18.75 5.73 -22.57
CA MET A 553 19.05 4.73 -23.60
C MET A 553 20.57 4.58 -23.82
N LYS A 554 21.33 5.69 -23.80
CA LYS A 554 22.81 5.66 -23.88
C LYS A 554 23.44 4.96 -22.68
N THR A 555 23.13 5.38 -21.46
CA THR A 555 23.71 4.80 -20.23
C THR A 555 23.38 3.30 -20.11
N THR A 556 22.18 2.89 -20.53
CA THR A 556 21.78 1.48 -20.57
C THR A 556 22.60 0.70 -21.61
N ALA A 557 22.71 1.22 -22.83
CA ALA A 557 23.49 0.57 -23.89
C ALA A 557 25.00 0.52 -23.58
N GLU A 558 25.57 1.54 -22.96
CA GLU A 558 26.97 1.54 -22.46
C GLU A 558 27.19 0.44 -21.42
N SER A 559 26.34 0.39 -20.38
CA SER A 559 26.43 -0.61 -19.31
C SER A 559 26.32 -2.04 -19.84
N CYS A 560 25.40 -2.28 -20.78
CA CYS A 560 25.23 -3.58 -21.40
C CYS A 560 26.34 -3.92 -22.41
N SER A 561 26.92 -2.92 -23.09
CA SER A 561 28.11 -3.10 -23.96
C SER A 561 29.33 -3.55 -23.16
N ILE A 562 29.59 -2.92 -22.01
CA ILE A 562 30.66 -3.33 -21.09
C ILE A 562 30.44 -4.77 -20.63
N THR A 563 29.22 -5.12 -20.25
CA THR A 563 28.85 -6.48 -19.82
C THR A 563 29.07 -7.50 -20.95
N ALA A 564 28.63 -7.19 -22.17
CA ALA A 564 28.83 -8.06 -23.33
C ALA A 564 30.32 -8.25 -23.66
N ALA A 565 31.11 -7.18 -23.61
CA ALA A 565 32.56 -7.23 -23.83
C ALA A 565 33.30 -8.08 -22.78
N LEU A 566 32.89 -8.00 -21.50
CA LEU A 566 33.44 -8.84 -20.43
C LEU A 566 33.11 -10.33 -20.63
N ILE A 567 31.91 -10.66 -21.11
CA ILE A 567 31.57 -12.06 -21.46
C ILE A 567 32.43 -12.53 -22.64
N ILE A 568 32.59 -11.70 -23.68
CA ILE A 568 33.45 -12.03 -24.84
C ILE A 568 34.88 -12.35 -24.39
N THR A 569 35.49 -11.55 -23.51
CA THR A 569 36.87 -11.78 -23.08
C THR A 569 37.02 -13.03 -22.20
N ILE A 570 36.07 -13.30 -21.31
CA ILE A 570 36.07 -14.50 -20.45
C ILE A 570 35.92 -15.78 -21.30
N VAL A 571 34.94 -15.81 -22.18
CA VAL A 571 34.60 -16.96 -23.03
C VAL A 571 35.69 -17.19 -24.08
N PHE A 572 36.18 -16.14 -24.74
CA PHE A 572 37.29 -16.26 -25.69
C PHE A 572 38.58 -16.77 -25.02
N ALA A 573 38.85 -16.38 -23.77
CA ALA A 573 39.96 -16.94 -23.01
C ALA A 573 39.77 -18.43 -22.75
N ALA A 574 38.58 -18.86 -22.29
CA ALA A 574 38.27 -20.28 -22.05
C ALA A 574 38.37 -21.15 -23.31
N ALA A 575 38.00 -20.61 -24.49
CA ALA A 575 38.14 -21.29 -25.77
C ALA A 575 39.60 -21.61 -26.14
N ILE A 576 40.56 -20.75 -25.78
CA ILE A 576 42.00 -20.98 -26.05
C ILE A 576 42.72 -21.70 -24.90
N THR A 577 42.24 -21.58 -23.66
CA THR A 577 42.74 -22.32 -22.47
C THR A 577 41.81 -23.47 -22.10
N VAL A 578 41.53 -24.35 -23.08
CA VAL A 578 40.55 -25.44 -22.96
C VAL A 578 40.67 -26.23 -21.64
N PRO A 579 39.54 -26.57 -20.97
CA PRO A 579 39.55 -27.35 -19.74
C PRO A 579 40.35 -28.65 -19.86
N GLY A 580 41.23 -28.90 -18.89
CA GLY A 580 42.15 -30.04 -18.89
C GLY A 580 43.44 -29.85 -19.70
N GLY A 581 43.50 -28.83 -20.57
CA GLY A 581 44.62 -28.60 -21.47
C GLY A 581 44.60 -29.50 -22.71
N SER A 582 45.62 -29.32 -23.55
CA SER A 582 45.82 -30.06 -24.80
C SER A 582 47.00 -31.02 -24.72
N ASN A 583 46.95 -32.08 -25.51
CA ASN A 583 48.06 -33.01 -25.65
C ASN A 583 49.21 -32.32 -26.43
N GLN A 584 50.38 -32.17 -25.80
CA GLN A 584 51.50 -31.34 -26.30
C GLN A 584 52.01 -31.74 -27.69
N GLU A 585 51.87 -33.02 -28.08
CA GLU A 585 52.31 -33.50 -29.40
C GLU A 585 51.30 -33.27 -30.53
N LYS A 586 50.00 -33.11 -30.21
CA LYS A 586 48.92 -33.11 -31.21
C LYS A 586 48.01 -31.88 -31.17
N GLY A 587 48.09 -31.06 -30.11
CA GLY A 587 47.21 -29.91 -29.88
C GLY A 587 45.75 -30.26 -29.54
N ILE A 588 45.38 -31.55 -29.53
CA ILE A 588 44.01 -32.01 -29.29
C ILE A 588 43.67 -31.89 -27.78
N PRO A 589 42.50 -31.35 -27.40
CA PRO A 589 42.02 -31.33 -26.00
C PRO A 589 41.96 -32.73 -25.39
N LEU A 590 42.40 -32.87 -24.13
CA LEU A 590 42.47 -34.18 -23.47
C LEU A 590 41.09 -34.82 -23.23
N PHE A 591 40.05 -34.01 -23.02
CA PHE A 591 38.69 -34.47 -22.74
C PHE A 591 37.76 -34.52 -23.96
N ILE A 592 38.30 -34.54 -25.19
CA ILE A 592 37.49 -34.44 -26.42
C ILE A 592 36.44 -35.54 -26.62
N GLN A 593 36.58 -36.69 -25.93
CA GLN A 593 35.61 -37.79 -25.96
C GLN A 593 34.50 -37.66 -24.90
N ASP A 594 34.57 -36.67 -24.01
CA ASP A 594 33.57 -36.43 -22.98
C ASP A 594 32.38 -35.62 -23.54
N ILE A 595 31.18 -36.06 -23.17
CA ILE A 595 29.92 -35.35 -23.44
C ILE A 595 29.95 -33.97 -22.77
N ALA A 596 30.50 -33.86 -21.56
CA ALA A 596 30.61 -32.58 -20.85
C ALA A 596 31.57 -31.60 -21.55
N PHE A 597 32.66 -32.07 -22.15
CA PHE A 597 33.53 -31.23 -22.98
C PHE A 597 32.81 -30.73 -24.25
N THR A 598 31.98 -31.58 -24.86
CA THR A 598 31.16 -31.18 -26.02
C THR A 598 30.13 -30.12 -25.63
N ILE A 599 29.46 -30.27 -24.47
CA ILE A 599 28.53 -29.27 -23.93
C ILE A 599 29.24 -27.95 -23.64
N PHE A 600 30.45 -27.99 -23.06
CA PHE A 600 31.30 -26.82 -22.86
C PHE A 600 31.56 -26.10 -24.19
N ALA A 601 32.16 -26.78 -25.18
CA ALA A 601 32.57 -26.15 -26.44
C ALA A 601 31.41 -25.53 -27.23
N VAL A 602 30.24 -26.19 -27.25
CA VAL A 602 29.03 -25.67 -27.90
C VAL A 602 28.46 -24.46 -27.14
N SER A 603 28.40 -24.52 -25.81
CA SER A 603 27.85 -23.43 -25.00
C SER A 603 28.76 -22.20 -25.00
N ASP A 604 30.08 -22.41 -24.97
CA ASP A 604 31.10 -21.38 -25.07
C ASP A 604 31.00 -20.63 -26.42
N ALA A 605 30.92 -21.37 -27.54
CA ALA A 605 30.70 -20.78 -28.86
C ALA A 605 29.38 -19.99 -28.95
N ILE A 606 28.26 -20.54 -28.44
CA ILE A 606 26.96 -19.84 -28.39
C ILE A 606 27.10 -18.53 -27.59
N SER A 607 27.76 -18.58 -26.44
CA SER A 607 27.98 -17.40 -25.59
C SER A 607 28.78 -16.33 -26.35
N LEU A 608 29.89 -16.70 -26.98
CA LEU A 608 30.76 -15.78 -27.72
C LEU A 608 30.02 -15.06 -28.85
N PHE A 609 29.30 -15.81 -29.71
CA PHE A 609 28.60 -15.23 -30.85
C PHE A 609 27.38 -14.40 -30.44
N THR A 610 26.61 -14.82 -29.44
CA THR A 610 25.47 -14.05 -28.94
C THR A 610 25.89 -12.82 -28.14
N SER A 611 27.03 -12.86 -27.44
CA SER A 611 27.60 -11.67 -26.78
C SER A 611 28.14 -10.66 -27.80
N SER A 612 28.86 -11.13 -28.84
CA SER A 612 29.32 -10.29 -29.95
C SER A 612 28.14 -9.61 -30.68
N THR A 613 27.08 -10.37 -30.96
CA THR A 613 25.83 -9.83 -31.52
C THR A 613 25.23 -8.75 -30.61
N SER A 614 25.18 -9.01 -29.30
CA SER A 614 24.68 -8.05 -28.31
C SER A 614 25.49 -6.75 -28.30
N LEU A 615 26.82 -6.84 -28.32
CA LEU A 615 27.73 -5.70 -28.34
C LEU A 615 27.53 -4.83 -29.60
N LEU A 616 27.45 -5.44 -30.78
CA LEU A 616 27.19 -4.74 -32.05
C LEU A 616 25.83 -4.04 -32.04
N VAL A 617 24.80 -4.68 -31.47
CA VAL A 617 23.46 -4.08 -31.35
C VAL A 617 23.45 -2.88 -30.40
N PHE A 618 24.12 -2.95 -29.24
CA PHE A 618 24.24 -1.80 -28.34
C PHE A 618 25.08 -0.66 -28.93
N LEU A 619 26.17 -0.97 -29.64
CA LEU A 619 26.94 0.03 -30.39
C LEU A 619 26.07 0.73 -31.46
N SER A 620 25.15 0.00 -32.09
CA SER A 620 24.17 0.57 -33.05
C SER A 620 23.14 1.51 -32.40
N ILE A 621 22.96 1.45 -31.08
CA ILE A 621 22.15 2.41 -30.31
C ILE A 621 22.98 3.67 -30.03
N LEU A 622 24.21 3.52 -29.55
CA LEU A 622 25.11 4.64 -29.22
C LEU A 622 25.44 5.52 -30.44
N THR A 623 25.53 4.92 -31.62
CA THR A 623 25.78 5.58 -32.91
C THR A 623 24.50 6.09 -33.60
N SER A 624 23.32 5.93 -32.99
CA SER A 624 22.06 6.40 -33.56
C SER A 624 21.86 7.91 -33.43
N ARG A 625 20.94 8.47 -34.24
CA ARG A 625 20.65 9.92 -34.23
C ARG A 625 19.74 10.38 -33.09
N PHE A 626 19.02 9.45 -32.45
CA PHE A 626 18.01 9.72 -31.42
C PHE A 626 16.97 10.78 -31.86
N ALA A 627 16.48 10.72 -33.10
CA ALA A 627 15.34 11.53 -33.51
C ALA A 627 14.08 11.06 -32.76
N GLU A 628 13.09 11.95 -32.55
CA GLU A 628 11.88 11.62 -31.79
C GLU A 628 11.21 10.33 -32.28
N GLN A 629 11.04 10.18 -33.60
CA GLN A 629 10.44 8.99 -34.22
C GLN A 629 11.29 7.71 -34.10
N ASP A 630 12.61 7.80 -33.83
CA ASP A 630 13.45 6.62 -33.60
C ASP A 630 13.04 5.88 -32.30
N PHE A 631 12.43 6.58 -31.34
CA PHE A 631 11.94 6.02 -30.07
C PHE A 631 10.64 5.19 -30.21
N LEU A 632 9.90 5.29 -31.31
CA LEU A 632 8.64 4.56 -31.49
C LEU A 632 8.86 3.03 -31.57
N VAL A 633 9.80 2.61 -32.44
CA VAL A 633 10.09 1.19 -32.74
C VAL A 633 11.59 0.92 -32.93
N SER A 634 12.35 1.82 -33.56
CA SER A 634 13.74 1.56 -33.98
C SER A 634 14.68 1.30 -32.79
N LEU A 635 14.70 2.20 -31.80
CA LEU A 635 15.54 2.07 -30.61
C LEU A 635 15.04 0.98 -29.64
N PRO A 636 13.73 0.91 -29.29
CA PRO A 636 13.21 -0.16 -28.43
C PRO A 636 13.47 -1.57 -28.99
N LYS A 637 13.30 -1.77 -30.31
CA LYS A 637 13.60 -3.06 -30.95
C LYS A 637 15.08 -3.42 -30.87
N ARG A 638 16.00 -2.46 -31.07
CA ARG A 638 17.45 -2.69 -30.88
C ARG A 638 17.76 -3.05 -29.44
N LEU A 639 17.23 -2.31 -28.47
CA LEU A 639 17.43 -2.57 -27.05
C LEU A 639 16.95 -3.97 -26.66
N LEU A 640 15.74 -4.36 -27.11
CA LEU A 640 15.17 -5.68 -26.89
C LEU A 640 16.04 -6.81 -27.47
N ILE A 641 16.48 -6.68 -28.72
CA ILE A 641 17.37 -7.68 -29.36
C ILE A 641 18.69 -7.79 -28.60
N GLY A 642 19.29 -6.67 -28.19
CA GLY A 642 20.51 -6.64 -27.40
C GLY A 642 20.34 -7.37 -26.05
N LEU A 643 19.30 -7.02 -25.29
CA LEU A 643 19.02 -7.64 -23.99
C LEU A 643 18.74 -9.15 -24.09
N CYS A 644 17.96 -9.60 -25.09
CA CYS A 644 17.71 -11.02 -25.32
C CYS A 644 19.00 -11.78 -25.72
N SER A 645 19.84 -11.19 -26.58
CA SER A 645 21.12 -11.77 -26.96
C SER A 645 22.10 -11.85 -25.78
N LEU A 646 22.11 -10.84 -24.90
CA LEU A 646 22.88 -10.83 -23.66
C LEU A 646 22.41 -11.90 -22.66
N PHE A 647 21.10 -12.14 -22.57
CA PHE A 647 20.55 -13.19 -21.71
C PHE A 647 20.94 -14.60 -22.17
N ILE A 648 20.83 -14.88 -23.47
CA ILE A 648 21.29 -16.14 -24.07
C ILE A 648 22.79 -16.32 -23.81
N SER A 649 23.58 -15.27 -24.06
CA SER A 649 25.02 -15.25 -23.82
C SER A 649 25.39 -15.58 -22.37
N THR A 650 24.74 -14.91 -21.41
CA THR A 650 24.98 -15.11 -19.97
C THR A 650 24.60 -16.52 -19.53
N THR A 651 23.47 -17.05 -20.02
CA THR A 651 23.00 -18.40 -19.71
C THR A 651 23.96 -19.46 -20.26
N ALA A 652 24.38 -19.30 -21.52
CA ALA A 652 25.35 -20.20 -22.17
C ALA A 652 26.72 -20.17 -21.47
N MET A 653 27.19 -19.00 -21.01
CA MET A 653 28.41 -18.86 -20.20
C MET A 653 28.30 -19.64 -18.88
N MET A 654 27.17 -19.57 -18.18
CA MET A 654 26.95 -20.34 -16.94
C MET A 654 26.94 -21.85 -17.21
N VAL A 655 26.38 -22.30 -18.33
CA VAL A 655 26.39 -23.72 -18.74
C VAL A 655 27.82 -24.18 -19.08
N ALA A 656 28.58 -23.39 -19.86
CA ALA A 656 29.97 -23.69 -20.20
C ALA A 656 30.86 -23.79 -18.95
N PHE A 657 30.70 -22.87 -18.00
CA PHE A 657 31.40 -22.89 -16.72
C PHE A 657 31.01 -24.10 -15.86
N SER A 658 29.72 -24.46 -15.84
CA SER A 658 29.24 -25.64 -15.10
C SER A 658 29.79 -26.95 -15.67
N ALA A 659 29.82 -27.08 -17.01
CA ALA A 659 30.41 -28.22 -17.71
C ALA A 659 31.92 -28.31 -17.44
N THR A 660 32.62 -27.18 -17.42
CA THR A 660 34.04 -27.09 -17.03
C THR A 660 34.28 -27.60 -15.61
N LEU A 661 33.49 -27.15 -14.64
CA LEU A 661 33.60 -27.62 -13.24
C LEU A 661 33.24 -29.11 -13.10
N PHE A 662 32.28 -29.61 -13.89
CA PHE A 662 31.93 -31.03 -13.92
C PHE A 662 33.13 -31.88 -14.31
N VAL A 663 33.76 -31.61 -15.46
CA VAL A 663 34.94 -32.34 -15.95
C VAL A 663 36.11 -32.30 -14.95
N VAL A 664 36.35 -31.15 -14.32
CA VAL A 664 37.50 -30.98 -13.41
C VAL A 664 37.29 -31.67 -12.05
N PHE A 665 36.06 -31.74 -11.53
CA PHE A 665 35.81 -32.14 -10.13
C PHE A 665 34.93 -33.38 -9.93
N CYS A 666 33.96 -33.66 -10.81
CA CYS A 666 32.93 -34.67 -10.54
C CYS A 666 33.43 -36.11 -10.68
N ASP A 667 34.38 -36.38 -11.57
CA ASP A 667 34.99 -37.70 -11.81
C ASP A 667 35.42 -38.45 -10.53
N LYS A 668 35.90 -37.71 -9.53
CA LYS A 668 36.38 -38.26 -8.24
C LYS A 668 35.48 -37.91 -7.06
N LYS A 669 34.51 -36.99 -7.23
CA LYS A 669 33.71 -36.40 -6.15
C LYS A 669 32.30 -36.02 -6.64
N PRO A 670 31.40 -37.00 -6.86
CA PRO A 670 30.05 -36.73 -7.41
C PRO A 670 29.19 -35.82 -6.53
N TRP A 671 29.46 -35.72 -5.22
CA TRP A 671 28.77 -34.78 -4.33
C TRP A 671 28.97 -33.31 -4.71
N MET A 672 30.03 -32.97 -5.48
CA MET A 672 30.28 -31.61 -5.95
C MET A 672 29.32 -31.15 -7.04
N LEU A 673 28.55 -32.05 -7.66
CA LEU A 673 27.52 -31.69 -8.65
C LEU A 673 26.45 -30.76 -8.08
N ALA A 674 25.95 -31.05 -6.88
CA ALA A 674 24.88 -30.28 -6.24
C ALA A 674 25.23 -28.79 -6.03
N PRO A 675 26.37 -28.40 -5.42
CA PRO A 675 26.74 -27.00 -5.31
C PRO A 675 27.03 -26.33 -6.66
N ILE A 676 27.58 -27.05 -7.66
CA ILE A 676 27.78 -26.49 -9.01
C ILE A 676 26.44 -26.09 -9.63
N CYS A 677 25.44 -26.99 -9.62
CA CYS A 677 24.11 -26.71 -10.14
C CYS A 677 23.43 -25.54 -9.40
N VAL A 678 23.48 -25.50 -8.07
CA VAL A 678 22.89 -24.40 -7.27
C VAL A 678 23.56 -23.06 -7.59
N SER A 679 24.89 -23.02 -7.67
CA SER A 679 25.64 -21.80 -8.01
C SER A 679 25.39 -21.33 -9.45
N ALA A 680 25.15 -22.23 -10.40
CA ALA A 680 24.83 -21.90 -11.79
C ALA A 680 23.39 -21.37 -11.96
N CYS A 681 22.43 -21.95 -11.24
CA CYS A 681 21.03 -21.51 -11.31
C CYS A 681 20.82 -20.11 -10.70
N LEU A 682 21.56 -19.73 -9.66
CA LEU A 682 21.36 -18.47 -8.95
C LEU A 682 21.48 -17.21 -9.85
N PRO A 683 22.56 -17.01 -10.65
CA PRO A 683 22.65 -15.90 -11.59
C PRO A 683 21.55 -15.89 -12.66
N ILE A 684 21.15 -17.06 -13.17
CA ILE A 684 20.11 -17.17 -14.22
C ILE A 684 18.75 -16.70 -13.65
N VAL A 685 18.39 -17.18 -12.45
CA VAL A 685 17.14 -16.77 -11.77
C VAL A 685 17.18 -15.28 -11.40
N LEU A 686 18.33 -14.75 -10.95
CA LEU A 686 18.50 -13.32 -10.68
C LEU A 686 18.35 -12.47 -11.95
N PHE A 687 18.94 -12.88 -13.07
CA PHE A 687 18.77 -12.16 -14.34
C PHE A 687 17.31 -12.17 -14.79
N LEU A 688 16.67 -13.34 -14.81
CA LEU A 688 15.26 -13.48 -15.17
C LEU A 688 14.37 -12.58 -14.30
N THR A 689 14.48 -12.68 -12.96
CA THR A 689 13.62 -11.90 -12.06
C THR A 689 13.82 -10.38 -12.14
N LEU A 690 15.03 -9.91 -12.49
CA LEU A 690 15.32 -8.47 -12.56
C LEU A 690 15.10 -7.86 -13.95
N GLN A 691 15.38 -8.60 -15.03
CA GLN A 691 15.34 -8.07 -16.41
C GLN A 691 14.06 -8.43 -17.17
N LEU A 692 13.36 -9.50 -16.79
CA LEU A 692 12.12 -9.91 -17.47
C LEU A 692 11.04 -8.81 -17.49
N PRO A 693 10.79 -8.03 -16.40
CA PRO A 693 9.82 -6.94 -16.45
C PRO A 693 10.15 -5.90 -17.54
N LEU A 694 11.43 -5.52 -17.68
CA LEU A 694 11.88 -4.56 -18.70
C LEU A 694 11.76 -5.14 -20.12
N ILE A 695 12.13 -6.41 -20.30
CA ILE A 695 12.04 -7.11 -21.59
C ILE A 695 10.57 -7.23 -22.03
N VAL A 696 9.66 -7.54 -21.10
CA VAL A 696 8.23 -7.65 -21.39
C VAL A 696 7.59 -6.29 -21.62
N ASP A 697 7.91 -5.27 -20.83
CA ASP A 697 7.43 -3.89 -21.08
C ASP A 697 7.90 -3.36 -22.45
N LEU A 698 9.15 -3.66 -22.85
CA LEU A 698 9.68 -3.37 -24.18
C LEU A 698 8.93 -4.13 -25.28
N TYR A 699 8.69 -5.43 -25.10
CA TYR A 699 7.98 -6.24 -26.08
C TYR A 699 6.51 -5.79 -26.24
N LEU A 700 5.78 -5.69 -25.13
CA LEU A 700 4.38 -5.27 -25.11
C LEU A 700 4.23 -3.86 -25.69
N SER A 701 5.08 -2.91 -25.28
CA SER A 701 5.02 -1.56 -25.85
C SER A 701 5.35 -1.58 -27.34
N THR A 702 6.38 -2.30 -27.80
CA THR A 702 6.82 -2.25 -29.21
C THR A 702 5.91 -3.01 -30.18
N TYR A 703 5.25 -4.10 -29.75
CA TYR A 703 4.51 -5.00 -30.62
C TYR A 703 3.00 -5.08 -30.35
N VAL A 704 2.51 -4.70 -29.16
CA VAL A 704 1.07 -4.73 -28.83
C VAL A 704 0.49 -3.31 -28.96
N PRO A 705 -0.52 -3.09 -29.81
CA PRO A 705 -1.11 -1.76 -30.00
C PRO A 705 -1.83 -1.26 -28.75
N ILE A 706 -1.84 0.06 -28.58
CA ILE A 706 -2.57 0.71 -27.47
C ILE A 706 -4.08 0.48 -27.59
N PHE A 707 -4.60 0.65 -28.81
CA PHE A 707 -6.03 0.61 -29.11
C PHE A 707 -6.45 -0.68 -29.82
N GLY A 708 -7.71 -1.07 -29.61
CA GLY A 708 -8.34 -2.25 -30.18
C GLY A 708 -8.71 -3.31 -29.14
N LYS A 709 -9.36 -4.39 -29.59
CA LYS A 709 -9.59 -5.58 -28.75
C LYS A 709 -8.25 -6.26 -28.50
N LYS A 710 -7.64 -5.99 -27.33
CA LYS A 710 -6.60 -6.83 -26.75
C LYS A 710 -7.21 -8.22 -26.52
N SER A 711 -6.97 -9.13 -27.46
CA SER A 711 -7.38 -10.51 -27.30
C SER A 711 -6.42 -11.16 -26.33
N ASN A 712 -6.93 -11.69 -25.22
CA ASN A 712 -6.12 -12.47 -24.26
C ASN A 712 -5.34 -13.60 -24.96
N SER A 713 -5.85 -14.10 -26.10
CA SER A 713 -5.16 -15.08 -26.95
C SER A 713 -3.83 -14.61 -27.54
N GLN A 714 -3.55 -13.31 -27.70
CA GLN A 714 -2.26 -12.86 -28.20
C GLN A 714 -1.15 -13.04 -27.15
N LEU A 715 -1.48 -12.85 -25.87
CA LEU A 715 -0.56 -13.08 -24.76
C LEU A 715 -0.40 -14.59 -24.50
N ALA A 716 -1.50 -15.35 -24.48
CA ALA A 716 -1.48 -16.80 -24.30
C ALA A 716 -0.66 -17.54 -25.39
N ARG A 717 -0.84 -17.15 -26.66
CA ARG A 717 -0.05 -17.67 -27.80
C ARG A 717 1.43 -17.31 -27.74
N LEU A 718 1.79 -16.16 -27.17
CA LEU A 718 3.19 -15.74 -27.05
C LEU A 718 3.98 -16.64 -26.09
N ILE A 719 3.30 -17.13 -25.06
CA ILE A 719 3.88 -17.95 -23.97
C ILE A 719 3.77 -19.45 -24.29
N GLY A 720 2.87 -19.81 -25.22
CA GLY A 720 2.51 -21.21 -25.43
C GLY A 720 1.67 -21.78 -24.29
N ILE A 721 0.85 -20.97 -23.60
CA ILE A 721 -0.06 -21.48 -22.55
C ILE A 721 -1.02 -22.51 -23.16
N ASP A 722 -1.53 -22.27 -24.37
CA ASP A 722 -2.32 -23.24 -25.15
C ASP A 722 -1.60 -24.61 -25.30
N TYR A 723 -0.26 -24.64 -25.30
CA TYR A 723 0.57 -25.85 -25.33
C TYR A 723 0.86 -26.43 -23.94
N ILE A 724 0.91 -25.59 -22.90
CA ILE A 724 1.15 -26.00 -21.51
C ILE A 724 -0.12 -26.60 -20.91
N GLU A 725 -1.29 -26.02 -21.17
CA GLU A 725 -2.60 -26.60 -20.80
C GLU A 725 -2.81 -27.94 -21.51
N ASP A 726 -2.57 -28.04 -22.82
CA ASP A 726 -2.63 -29.31 -23.57
C ASP A 726 -1.60 -30.35 -23.09
N LEU A 727 -0.44 -29.92 -22.56
CA LEU A 727 0.54 -30.82 -21.93
C LEU A 727 0.09 -31.28 -20.53
N PHE A 728 -0.50 -30.40 -19.73
CA PHE A 728 -1.04 -30.74 -18.41
C PHE A 728 -2.30 -31.62 -18.51
N ASP A 729 -3.20 -31.39 -19.45
CA ASP A 729 -4.34 -32.27 -19.72
C ASP A 729 -3.89 -33.65 -20.20
N LYS A 730 -2.76 -33.76 -20.91
CA LYS A 730 -2.15 -35.05 -21.29
C LYS A 730 -1.46 -35.75 -20.11
N LEU A 731 -0.84 -35.00 -19.21
CA LEU A 731 -0.18 -35.53 -18.00
C LEU A 731 -1.16 -35.84 -16.86
N GLY A 732 -2.34 -35.21 -16.83
CA GLY A 732 -3.42 -35.50 -15.88
C GLY A 732 -4.27 -36.72 -16.28
N ASN A 733 -4.11 -37.22 -17.50
CA ASN A 733 -4.79 -38.41 -18.03
C ASN A 733 -3.82 -39.62 -18.17
N SER A 734 -2.65 -39.58 -17.52
CA SER A 734 -1.66 -40.67 -17.46
C SER A 734 -1.30 -41.04 -16.03
#